data_AF-A0A838ZA27-F1
#
_entry.id   AF-A0A838ZA27-F1
#
_cell.length_a   1.000
_cell.length_b   1.000
_cell.length_c   1.000
_cell.angle_alpha   90.00
_cell.angle_beta   90.00
_cell.angle_gamma   90.00
#
_symmetry.space_group_name_H-M   'P 1'
#
loop_
_entity.id
_entity.type
_entity.pdbx_description
1 polymer ?
#
loop_
_entity_poly.entity_id
_entity_poly.type
_entity_poly.pdbx_seq_one_letter_code
_entity_poly.pdbx_strand_id
1 'polypeptide(L)'
;MVKPAIRKLKGYAFDPSLSIRLDTAQVNRVIYTIEWEDLERVSDDPDSKHFNQSLPIGEYIEIFDIDPASGEMWYPPVDLNNKYLLAQDGLEPSVSNPQFHQQMVYAVIMTTIKNFEYALGRKIQWAERTVPKKDDPLMPEYKFVRRIRVFPHALRQANAYYNPFKKSMLFGYFPAQPARPDLHIPGGTIFTCLSHDIIAHETTHAILDGLKRRYIDDTHPDTRAFHEAFADIVALFQHFTFPEVLKHQIAKTRGDLNSQNLLGQLAEEFGKAMGGHGSLRDAIGHTDPNTGKWTPHIPNTSDYATKLEFHERGSILVAAVFEVFLNIYKSKIRKYLRLATNGTGVLPEGELHPDLVDILAKDASSTALTVLRICIRAIDYCPPIDITFGDYLRAIITSDMDAVPNDTENIRIAFIEAFQRRGIFPKGIKAMAAESLVYENCPELNLGDTNAKVFNDFLKEFKNAIGYETNRENIHNITKAFIAGSGATKQGIHGRINSKFIQSPGGERFKELTGLNFEQNKPDCEEKGFKFSSWSSTASYSVESLLLANRITPDGRINNHVIVALVQKRGIKASIEDDVFRIDSYFVPKSEENFNQSHNEFIFRGGCTLIFDLDTEKLKYAICKNINDESRMEAQFRYRSGYFNPDAGSTYFDDHMLINLSGPFAFMHSH
;
A
#
# COMPACT_ATOMS: atom_id res chain seq x y z
N MET A 1 4.28 -36.25 13.34
CA MET A 1 5.16 -35.10 13.66
C MET A 1 4.32 -33.84 13.56
N VAL A 2 4.43 -32.93 14.52
CA VAL A 2 3.74 -31.63 14.47
C VAL A 2 4.49 -30.75 13.47
N LYS A 3 3.79 -30.18 12.48
CA LYS A 3 4.41 -29.22 11.54
C LYS A 3 4.86 -27.97 12.31
N PRO A 4 6.06 -27.42 12.05
CA PRO A 4 6.46 -26.15 12.65
C PRO A 4 5.45 -25.05 12.31
N ALA A 5 5.24 -24.11 13.23
CA ALA A 5 4.38 -22.95 12.95
C ALA A 5 5.10 -21.87 12.13
N ILE A 6 6.43 -21.83 12.21
CA ILE A 6 7.27 -20.80 11.59
C ILE A 6 8.50 -21.40 10.92
N ARG A 7 8.98 -20.72 9.86
CA ARG A 7 10.29 -20.89 9.24
C ARG A 7 11.13 -19.64 9.54
N LYS A 8 12.37 -19.84 9.98
CA LYS A 8 13.35 -18.76 10.18
C LYS A 8 14.28 -18.69 8.99
N LEU A 9 14.49 -17.50 8.43
CA LEU A 9 15.39 -17.25 7.31
C LEU A 9 16.28 -16.05 7.61
N LYS A 10 17.59 -16.20 7.45
CA LYS A 10 18.55 -15.10 7.51
C LYS A 10 18.42 -14.21 6.28
N GLY A 11 18.68 -12.93 6.46
CA GLY A 11 18.83 -11.99 5.36
C GLY A 11 19.62 -10.75 5.76
N TYR A 12 19.75 -9.83 4.80
CA TYR A 12 20.36 -8.53 5.05
C TYR A 12 19.35 -7.59 5.70
N ALA A 13 19.84 -6.73 6.58
CA ALA A 13 19.06 -5.61 7.11
C ALA A 13 19.16 -4.41 6.16
N PHE A 14 20.39 -4.04 5.82
CA PHE A 14 20.78 -2.95 4.94
C PHE A 14 21.51 -3.46 3.69
N ASP A 15 22.04 -2.53 2.88
CA ASP A 15 22.86 -2.87 1.73
C ASP A 15 24.02 -3.82 2.09
N PRO A 16 24.32 -4.84 1.24
CA PRO A 16 25.38 -5.80 1.52
C PRO A 16 26.77 -5.20 1.74
N SER A 17 27.06 -4.01 1.18
CA SER A 17 28.34 -3.30 1.40
C SER A 17 28.63 -3.03 2.88
N LEU A 18 27.59 -2.85 3.70
CA LEU A 18 27.73 -2.65 5.15
C LEU A 18 28.11 -3.93 5.90
N SER A 19 28.06 -5.10 5.26
CA SER A 19 28.57 -6.34 5.86
C SER A 19 30.10 -6.42 5.87
N ILE A 20 30.78 -5.48 5.19
CA ILE A 20 32.24 -5.47 5.04
C ILE A 20 32.91 -4.58 6.11
N ARG A 21 32.14 -3.73 6.81
CA ARG A 21 32.65 -2.88 7.89
C ARG A 21 32.46 -3.53 9.26
N LEU A 22 33.49 -3.51 10.10
CA LEU A 22 33.50 -4.19 11.40
C LEU A 22 32.41 -3.67 12.35
N ASP A 23 32.08 -2.38 12.29
CA ASP A 23 31.08 -1.71 13.11
C ASP A 23 29.64 -2.06 12.70
N THR A 24 29.39 -2.36 11.42
CA THR A 24 28.04 -2.67 10.90
C THR A 24 27.81 -4.14 10.58
N ALA A 25 28.85 -4.98 10.47
CA ALA A 25 28.73 -6.37 10.05
C ALA A 25 27.87 -7.26 10.96
N GLN A 26 27.87 -7.00 12.28
CA GLN A 26 27.04 -7.74 13.23
C GLN A 26 25.56 -7.33 13.15
N VAL A 27 25.30 -6.09 12.76
CA VAL A 27 23.97 -5.46 12.74
C VAL A 27 23.27 -5.69 11.41
N ASN A 28 24.04 -5.90 10.34
CA ASN A 28 23.50 -6.09 8.98
C ASN A 28 22.87 -7.48 8.72
N ARG A 29 22.79 -8.33 9.76
CA ARG A 29 22.20 -9.67 9.67
C ARG A 29 20.91 -9.69 10.47
N VAL A 30 19.80 -10.03 9.83
CA VAL A 30 18.50 -10.17 10.47
C VAL A 30 17.93 -11.57 10.23
N ILE A 31 17.08 -12.01 11.15
CA ILE A 31 16.35 -13.29 11.03
C ILE A 31 14.88 -12.97 10.84
N TYR A 32 14.36 -13.31 9.67
CA TYR A 32 12.94 -13.22 9.34
C TYR A 32 12.21 -14.44 9.89
N THR A 33 11.10 -14.22 10.59
CA THR A 33 10.18 -15.27 11.06
C THR A 33 8.91 -15.30 10.22
N ILE A 34 8.85 -16.27 9.33
CA ILE A 34 7.79 -16.43 8.33
C ILE A 34 6.85 -17.56 8.78
N GLU A 35 5.55 -17.41 8.54
CA GLU A 35 4.60 -18.48 8.82
C GLU A 35 4.90 -19.70 7.93
N TRP A 36 4.75 -20.89 8.51
CA TRP A 36 5.04 -22.11 7.76
C TRP A 36 3.98 -22.33 6.68
N GLU A 37 4.42 -22.44 5.43
CA GLU A 37 3.62 -22.90 4.31
C GLU A 37 4.26 -24.10 3.62
N ASP A 38 3.41 -24.98 3.09
CA ASP A 38 3.85 -26.09 2.26
C ASP A 38 4.25 -25.54 0.89
N LEU A 39 5.51 -25.80 0.51
CA LEU A 39 6.09 -25.34 -0.75
C LEU A 39 5.97 -26.45 -1.81
N GLU A 40 5.75 -26.06 -3.07
CA GLU A 40 5.69 -27.01 -4.18
C GLU A 40 7.04 -27.73 -4.38
N ARG A 41 6.98 -28.94 -4.94
CA ARG A 41 8.15 -29.79 -5.20
C ARG A 41 8.34 -30.01 -6.69
N VAL A 42 9.60 -30.26 -7.09
CA VAL A 42 9.97 -30.47 -8.50
C VAL A 42 9.35 -31.74 -9.11
N SER A 43 9.04 -32.76 -8.29
CA SER A 43 8.26 -33.93 -8.74
C SER A 43 7.35 -34.46 -7.62
N ASP A 44 6.07 -34.67 -7.94
CA ASP A 44 5.10 -35.37 -7.09
C ASP A 44 5.11 -36.90 -7.30
N ASP A 45 6.07 -37.41 -8.09
CA ASP A 45 6.26 -38.84 -8.32
C ASP A 45 6.97 -39.50 -7.12
N PRO A 46 6.30 -40.37 -6.35
CA PRO A 46 6.90 -41.03 -5.20
C PRO A 46 8.05 -41.98 -5.57
N ASP A 47 8.19 -42.38 -6.84
CA ASP A 47 9.26 -43.26 -7.33
C ASP A 47 10.45 -42.50 -7.95
N SER A 48 10.37 -41.17 -8.06
CA SER A 48 11.47 -40.31 -8.49
C SER A 48 12.55 -40.24 -7.40
N LYS A 49 13.53 -41.14 -7.48
CA LYS A 49 14.70 -41.19 -6.57
C LYS A 49 15.62 -39.96 -6.64
N HIS A 50 15.35 -38.98 -7.49
CA HIS A 50 16.33 -37.93 -7.82
C HIS A 50 15.93 -36.47 -7.62
N PHE A 51 14.66 -36.08 -7.38
CA PHE A 51 14.32 -34.67 -7.16
C PHE A 51 13.14 -34.45 -6.21
N ASN A 52 13.39 -34.52 -4.90
CA ASN A 52 12.43 -34.18 -3.84
C ASN A 52 12.73 -32.80 -3.22
N GLN A 53 13.27 -31.87 -4.01
CA GLN A 53 13.60 -30.51 -3.59
C GLN A 53 12.33 -29.66 -3.61
N SER A 54 12.11 -28.86 -2.56
CA SER A 54 11.09 -27.82 -2.62
C SER A 54 11.56 -26.64 -3.46
N LEU A 55 10.64 -26.05 -4.19
CA LEU A 55 10.83 -24.79 -4.90
C LEU A 55 10.36 -23.65 -3.99
N PRO A 56 10.92 -22.44 -4.10
CA PRO A 56 10.40 -21.23 -3.45
C PRO A 56 9.08 -20.78 -4.12
N ILE A 57 8.10 -21.69 -4.13
CA ILE A 57 6.78 -21.56 -4.71
C ILE A 57 5.78 -21.86 -3.59
N GLY A 58 5.22 -20.79 -3.04
CA GLY A 58 4.29 -20.83 -1.90
C GLY A 58 2.86 -20.54 -2.32
N GLU A 59 2.03 -20.03 -1.41
CA GLU A 59 0.64 -19.66 -1.70
C GLU A 59 0.54 -18.29 -2.40
N TYR A 60 1.49 -17.38 -2.16
CA TYR A 60 1.43 -15.99 -2.66
C TYR A 60 2.35 -15.70 -3.81
N ILE A 61 3.53 -16.32 -3.83
CA ILE A 61 4.59 -16.01 -4.78
C ILE A 61 5.20 -17.28 -5.36
N GLU A 62 5.70 -17.14 -6.57
CA GLU A 62 6.58 -18.11 -7.22
C GLU A 62 7.87 -17.40 -7.64
N ILE A 63 9.00 -17.82 -7.08
CA ILE A 63 10.30 -17.25 -7.45
C ILE A 63 10.83 -18.02 -8.66
N PHE A 64 10.99 -17.28 -9.77
CA PHE A 64 11.57 -17.75 -11.02
C PHE A 64 12.84 -16.97 -11.28
N ASP A 65 13.99 -17.62 -11.08
CA ASP A 65 15.28 -16.96 -11.17
C ASP A 65 15.96 -17.24 -12.52
N ILE A 66 15.57 -16.42 -13.49
CA ILE A 66 16.13 -16.41 -14.85
C ILE A 66 16.83 -15.07 -15.02
N ASP A 67 18.04 -15.10 -15.59
CA ASP A 67 18.77 -13.91 -16.00
C ASP A 67 18.83 -13.83 -17.54
N PRO A 68 17.87 -13.13 -18.17
CA PRO A 68 17.83 -12.97 -19.61
C PRO A 68 19.09 -12.28 -20.15
N ALA A 69 19.64 -11.34 -19.37
CA ALA A 69 20.79 -10.55 -19.80
C ALA A 69 22.12 -11.33 -19.78
N SER A 70 22.16 -12.46 -19.07
CA SER A 70 23.29 -13.42 -19.08
C SER A 70 23.07 -14.60 -20.03
N GLY A 71 22.27 -14.43 -21.10
CA GLY A 71 22.01 -15.49 -22.07
C GLY A 71 20.94 -16.48 -21.61
N GLU A 72 19.91 -15.99 -20.93
CA GLU A 72 18.81 -16.79 -20.36
C GLU A 72 19.31 -17.84 -19.36
N MET A 73 20.30 -17.47 -18.53
CA MET A 73 20.83 -18.36 -17.50
C MET A 73 19.76 -18.64 -16.44
N TRP A 74 19.59 -19.92 -16.10
CA TRP A 74 18.70 -20.37 -15.03
C TRP A 74 19.49 -20.62 -13.75
N TYR A 75 19.12 -19.95 -12.67
CA TYR A 75 19.71 -20.21 -11.36
C TYR A 75 18.94 -21.32 -10.62
N PRO A 76 19.64 -22.31 -10.03
CA PRO A 76 18.98 -23.35 -9.28
C PRO A 76 18.12 -22.78 -8.14
N PRO A 77 16.90 -23.30 -7.94
CA PRO A 77 16.02 -22.82 -6.89
C PRO A 77 16.58 -23.14 -5.50
N VAL A 78 16.29 -22.29 -4.51
CA VAL A 78 16.60 -22.58 -3.09
C VAL A 78 15.57 -23.55 -2.49
N ASP A 79 16.04 -24.65 -1.90
CA ASP A 79 15.20 -25.63 -1.21
C ASP A 79 14.96 -25.23 0.26
N LEU A 80 13.97 -24.37 0.51
CA LEU A 80 13.68 -23.84 1.85
C LEU A 80 13.18 -24.90 2.86
N ASN A 81 12.86 -26.12 2.42
CA ASN A 81 12.54 -27.26 3.28
C ASN A 81 13.72 -28.21 3.51
N ASN A 82 14.91 -27.88 3.00
CA ASN A 82 16.12 -28.65 3.27
C ASN A 82 16.41 -28.69 4.77
N LYS A 83 16.55 -29.90 5.34
CA LYS A 83 16.77 -30.11 6.78
C LYS A 83 17.99 -29.37 7.33
N TYR A 84 19.05 -29.19 6.55
CA TYR A 84 20.26 -28.49 6.98
C TYR A 84 20.05 -26.97 6.97
N LEU A 85 19.36 -26.44 5.96
CA LEU A 85 18.99 -25.02 5.93
C LEU A 85 18.04 -24.67 7.08
N LEU A 86 17.04 -25.51 7.35
CA LEU A 86 16.12 -25.30 8.48
C LEU A 86 16.85 -25.30 9.84
N ALA A 87 17.89 -26.12 10.00
CA ALA A 87 18.69 -26.16 11.23
C ALA A 87 19.60 -24.94 11.41
N GLN A 88 19.81 -24.14 10.36
CA GLN A 88 20.70 -22.98 10.34
C GLN A 88 19.96 -21.64 10.16
N ASP A 89 18.63 -21.66 10.25
CA ASP A 89 17.76 -20.51 9.95
C ASP A 89 17.98 -19.98 8.51
N GLY A 90 18.15 -20.88 7.53
CA GLY A 90 18.37 -20.54 6.12
C GLY A 90 19.84 -20.39 5.71
N LEU A 91 20.06 -19.97 4.46
CA LEU A 91 21.38 -19.65 3.90
C LEU A 91 21.98 -18.41 4.58
N GLU A 92 23.31 -18.39 4.74
CA GLU A 92 24.04 -17.21 5.17
C GLU A 92 23.93 -16.07 4.14
N PRO A 93 23.86 -14.80 4.58
CA PRO A 93 23.85 -13.67 3.67
C PRO A 93 25.05 -13.64 2.73
N SER A 94 24.78 -13.55 1.43
CA SER A 94 25.79 -13.64 0.38
C SER A 94 25.38 -12.86 -0.87
N VAL A 95 26.28 -12.02 -1.38
CA VAL A 95 26.12 -11.28 -2.64
C VAL A 95 26.41 -12.16 -3.87
N SER A 96 27.11 -13.28 -3.68
CA SER A 96 27.56 -14.14 -4.78
C SER A 96 26.70 -15.40 -4.95
N ASN A 97 25.73 -15.63 -4.07
CA ASN A 97 24.89 -16.83 -4.10
C ASN A 97 23.45 -16.49 -4.53
N PRO A 98 23.06 -16.78 -5.79
CA PRO A 98 21.70 -16.56 -6.29
C PRO A 98 20.60 -17.24 -5.45
N GLN A 99 20.88 -18.41 -4.85
CA GLN A 99 19.91 -19.07 -3.96
C GLN A 99 19.62 -18.24 -2.70
N PHE A 100 20.61 -17.51 -2.19
CA PHE A 100 20.38 -16.58 -1.09
C PHE A 100 19.54 -15.37 -1.55
N HIS A 101 19.72 -14.88 -2.79
CA HIS A 101 18.92 -13.78 -3.33
C HIS A 101 17.43 -14.19 -3.37
N GLN A 102 17.15 -15.41 -3.83
CA GLN A 102 15.79 -15.99 -3.79
C GLN A 102 15.25 -16.09 -2.35
N GLN A 103 16.07 -16.54 -1.38
CA GLN A 103 15.68 -16.60 0.03
C GLN A 103 15.34 -15.22 0.59
N MET A 104 16.17 -14.21 0.31
CA MET A 104 15.98 -12.83 0.77
C MET A 104 14.66 -12.28 0.26
N VAL A 105 14.42 -12.38 -1.05
CA VAL A 105 13.19 -11.93 -1.68
C VAL A 105 11.97 -12.65 -1.12
N TYR A 106 12.01 -13.97 -0.98
CA TYR A 106 10.93 -14.74 -0.35
C TYR A 106 10.64 -14.24 1.08
N ALA A 107 11.69 -14.06 1.88
CA ALA A 107 11.56 -13.72 3.28
C ALA A 107 10.92 -12.34 3.51
N VAL A 108 11.36 -11.35 2.74
CA VAL A 108 10.85 -9.98 2.86
C VAL A 108 9.42 -9.88 2.35
N ILE A 109 9.11 -10.46 1.17
CA ILE A 109 7.74 -10.45 0.62
C ILE A 109 6.75 -11.07 1.61
N MET A 110 7.06 -12.25 2.15
CA MET A 110 6.16 -12.95 3.07
C MET A 110 6.01 -12.22 4.41
N THR A 111 7.04 -11.49 4.85
CA THR A 111 6.96 -10.61 6.03
C THR A 111 6.01 -9.43 5.78
N THR A 112 6.12 -8.79 4.61
CA THR A 112 5.22 -7.70 4.19
C THR A 112 3.78 -8.19 4.16
N ILE A 113 3.50 -9.32 3.49
CA ILE A 113 2.16 -9.92 3.42
C ILE A 113 1.59 -10.16 4.82
N LYS A 114 2.36 -10.76 5.73
CA LYS A 114 1.94 -11.00 7.11
C LYS A 114 1.55 -9.72 7.84
N ASN A 115 2.32 -8.64 7.67
CA ASN A 115 2.01 -7.34 8.28
C ASN A 115 0.67 -6.79 7.76
N PHE A 116 0.40 -6.91 6.46
CA PHE A 116 -0.89 -6.53 5.89
C PHE A 116 -2.05 -7.37 6.40
N GLU A 117 -1.91 -8.70 6.39
CA GLU A 117 -2.99 -9.60 6.82
C GLU A 117 -3.34 -9.40 8.29
N TYR A 118 -2.33 -9.18 9.13
CA TYR A 118 -2.53 -8.86 10.54
C TYR A 118 -3.26 -7.52 10.73
N ALA A 119 -2.83 -6.46 10.04
CA ALA A 119 -3.43 -5.13 10.19
C ALA A 119 -4.86 -5.05 9.61
N LEU A 120 -5.12 -5.74 8.50
CA LEU A 120 -6.42 -5.76 7.82
C LEU A 120 -7.40 -6.78 8.39
N GLY A 121 -6.90 -7.82 9.08
CA GLY A 121 -7.71 -8.89 9.65
C GLY A 121 -8.30 -9.84 8.61
N ARG A 122 -7.59 -10.06 7.49
CA ARG A 122 -8.00 -10.93 6.39
C ARG A 122 -6.83 -11.37 5.51
N LYS A 123 -7.04 -12.41 4.71
CA LYS A 123 -6.11 -12.81 3.66
C LYS A 123 -6.07 -11.79 2.51
N ILE A 124 -4.88 -11.45 2.02
CA ILE A 124 -4.76 -10.54 0.86
C ILE A 124 -5.13 -11.26 -0.44
N GLN A 125 -5.65 -10.49 -1.40
CA GLN A 125 -5.94 -10.97 -2.75
C GLN A 125 -5.10 -10.16 -3.74
N TRP A 126 -4.48 -10.85 -4.70
CA TRP A 126 -3.80 -10.17 -5.79
C TRP A 126 -4.83 -9.58 -6.73
N ALA A 127 -4.49 -8.48 -7.39
CA ALA A 127 -5.33 -7.92 -8.44
C ALA A 127 -5.63 -8.97 -9.51
N GLU A 128 -6.89 -9.07 -9.92
CA GLU A 128 -7.30 -9.99 -10.97
C GLU A 128 -6.58 -9.69 -12.29
N ARG A 129 -6.23 -10.75 -13.03
CA ARG A 129 -5.73 -10.59 -14.39
C ARG A 129 -6.91 -10.33 -15.32
N THR A 130 -6.81 -9.25 -16.08
CA THR A 130 -7.80 -8.91 -17.11
C THR A 130 -7.40 -9.64 -18.40
N VAL A 131 -8.29 -10.48 -18.93
CA VAL A 131 -8.09 -11.17 -20.20
C VAL A 131 -9.29 -10.95 -21.11
N PRO A 132 -9.15 -10.88 -22.44
CA PRO A 132 -10.30 -10.82 -23.33
C PRO A 132 -11.16 -12.09 -23.17
N LYS A 133 -12.48 -11.92 -23.09
CA LYS A 133 -13.38 -13.07 -23.06
C LYS A 133 -13.33 -13.80 -24.40
N LYS A 134 -13.30 -15.14 -24.36
CA LYS A 134 -13.18 -15.98 -25.58
C LYS A 134 -14.29 -15.71 -26.61
N ASP A 135 -15.51 -15.44 -26.15
CA ASP A 135 -16.69 -15.28 -27.00
C ASP A 135 -16.97 -13.83 -27.39
N ASP A 136 -16.35 -12.86 -26.71
CA ASP A 136 -16.48 -11.43 -26.99
C ASP A 136 -15.19 -10.70 -26.59
N PRO A 137 -14.26 -10.50 -27.53
CA PRO A 137 -12.98 -9.85 -27.26
C PRO A 137 -13.09 -8.41 -26.73
N LEU A 138 -14.25 -7.77 -26.88
CA LEU A 138 -14.51 -6.42 -26.35
C LEU A 138 -14.92 -6.42 -24.87
N MET A 139 -15.18 -7.60 -24.29
CA MET A 139 -15.54 -7.76 -22.89
C MET A 139 -14.38 -8.38 -22.11
N PRO A 140 -13.85 -7.69 -21.08
CA PRO A 140 -12.83 -8.27 -20.21
C PRO A 140 -13.42 -9.35 -19.31
N GLU A 141 -12.69 -10.45 -19.15
CA GLU A 141 -12.86 -11.46 -18.12
C GLU A 141 -11.77 -11.25 -17.05
N TYR A 142 -12.19 -11.16 -15.79
CA TYR A 142 -11.27 -11.06 -14.66
C TYR A 142 -11.02 -12.44 -14.06
N LYS A 143 -9.74 -12.82 -13.97
CA LYS A 143 -9.28 -14.12 -13.48
C LYS A 143 -8.49 -13.98 -12.20
N PHE A 144 -8.74 -14.91 -11.29
CA PHE A 144 -7.98 -15.08 -10.06
C PHE A 144 -6.48 -15.24 -10.37
N VAL A 145 -5.66 -14.57 -9.57
CA VAL A 145 -4.21 -14.68 -9.62
C VAL A 145 -3.77 -15.31 -8.30
N ARG A 146 -3.42 -16.60 -8.34
CA ARG A 146 -2.93 -17.31 -7.15
C ARG A 146 -1.59 -16.73 -6.69
N ARG A 147 -0.65 -16.63 -7.63
CA ARG A 147 0.73 -16.22 -7.37
C ARG A 147 1.16 -15.10 -8.30
N ILE A 148 1.97 -14.19 -7.78
CA ILE A 148 2.78 -13.29 -8.61
C ILE A 148 4.15 -13.92 -8.84
N ARG A 149 4.72 -13.67 -10.02
CA ARG A 149 6.06 -14.13 -10.37
C ARG A 149 7.10 -13.16 -9.86
N VAL A 150 8.19 -13.67 -9.31
CA VAL A 150 9.26 -12.83 -8.80
C VAL A 150 10.57 -13.21 -9.47
N PHE A 151 11.24 -12.23 -10.05
CA PHE A 151 12.48 -12.40 -10.81
C PHE A 151 13.62 -11.62 -10.14
N PRO A 152 14.46 -12.27 -9.30
CA PRO A 152 15.56 -11.61 -8.59
C PRO A 152 16.64 -11.01 -9.52
N HIS A 153 16.82 -11.56 -10.73
CA HIS A 153 17.82 -11.13 -11.71
C HIS A 153 17.20 -10.76 -13.06
N ALA A 154 16.12 -9.99 -13.04
CA ALA A 154 15.27 -9.76 -14.21
C ALA A 154 15.92 -8.92 -15.32
N LEU A 155 16.75 -7.93 -14.95
CA LEU A 155 17.26 -6.90 -15.87
C LEU A 155 18.60 -6.30 -15.41
N ARG A 156 19.43 -5.88 -16.37
CA ARG A 156 20.70 -5.17 -16.13
C ARG A 156 20.51 -3.66 -16.04
N GLN A 157 19.74 -3.18 -15.08
CA GLN A 157 19.49 -1.74 -14.88
C GLN A 157 19.40 -1.43 -13.38
N ALA A 158 19.62 -0.16 -13.03
CA ALA A 158 19.48 0.36 -11.67
C ALA A 158 18.01 0.63 -11.31
N ASN A 159 17.19 -0.42 -11.39
CA ASN A 159 15.75 -0.31 -11.20
C ASN A 159 15.15 -1.62 -10.66
N ALA A 160 14.06 -1.54 -9.92
CA ALA A 160 13.18 -2.64 -9.55
C ALA A 160 11.73 -2.14 -9.64
N TYR A 161 10.81 -2.99 -10.09
CA TYR A 161 9.41 -2.57 -10.21
C TYR A 161 8.42 -3.75 -10.19
N TYR A 162 7.21 -3.49 -9.68
CA TYR A 162 6.03 -4.32 -9.87
C TYR A 162 5.35 -4.04 -11.22
N ASN A 163 5.10 -5.08 -12.02
CA ASN A 163 4.34 -4.96 -13.26
C ASN A 163 2.89 -5.45 -13.09
N PRO A 164 1.88 -4.56 -13.13
CA PRO A 164 0.47 -4.90 -12.92
C PRO A 164 -0.15 -5.68 -14.08
N PHE A 165 0.40 -5.62 -15.29
CA PHE A 165 -0.11 -6.38 -16.43
C PHE A 165 0.35 -7.83 -16.38
N LYS A 166 1.65 -8.04 -16.14
CA LYS A 166 2.27 -9.37 -16.02
C LYS A 166 1.95 -10.03 -14.69
N LYS A 167 1.61 -9.25 -13.65
CA LYS A 167 1.50 -9.67 -12.25
C LYS A 167 2.82 -10.29 -11.78
N SER A 168 3.89 -9.50 -11.91
CA SER A 168 5.25 -9.92 -11.61
C SER A 168 6.09 -8.81 -11.02
N MET A 169 7.02 -9.15 -10.14
CA MET A 169 8.05 -8.25 -9.62
C MET A 169 9.37 -8.53 -10.32
N LEU A 170 10.04 -7.48 -10.79
CA LEU A 170 11.28 -7.56 -11.55
C LEU A 170 12.36 -6.77 -10.80
N PHE A 171 13.43 -7.43 -10.42
CA PHE A 171 14.57 -6.81 -9.75
C PHE A 171 15.75 -6.69 -10.71
N GLY A 172 16.32 -5.49 -10.78
CA GLY A 172 17.50 -5.21 -11.57
C GLY A 172 18.81 -5.38 -10.81
N TYR A 173 19.88 -5.52 -11.57
CA TYR A 173 21.25 -5.46 -11.07
C TYR A 173 22.13 -4.63 -11.99
N PHE A 174 23.13 -3.98 -11.44
CA PHE A 174 23.95 -3.01 -12.18
C PHE A 174 25.34 -2.91 -11.58
N PRO A 175 26.37 -2.55 -12.39
CA PRO A 175 27.67 -2.26 -11.84
C PRO A 175 27.58 -1.00 -10.97
N ALA A 176 28.20 -1.03 -9.80
CA ALA A 176 28.43 0.17 -9.00
C ALA A 176 29.17 1.20 -9.87
N GLN A 177 28.47 2.27 -10.25
CA GLN A 177 29.09 3.44 -10.86
C GLN A 177 30.05 4.09 -9.85
N PRO A 178 31.12 4.80 -10.26
CA PRO A 178 32.20 5.13 -9.33
C PRO A 178 31.71 6.12 -8.28
N ALA A 179 31.37 5.62 -7.09
CA ALA A 179 30.99 6.41 -5.94
C ALA A 179 31.63 5.75 -4.72
N ARG A 180 32.74 6.35 -4.25
CA ARG A 180 33.47 5.99 -3.02
C ARG A 180 34.18 4.62 -3.02
N PRO A 181 35.50 4.59 -3.35
CA PRO A 181 36.35 3.40 -3.25
C PRO A 181 36.41 2.74 -1.86
N ASP A 182 35.90 3.42 -0.81
CA ASP A 182 35.84 2.95 0.58
C ASP A 182 34.62 2.07 0.91
N LEU A 183 33.63 1.96 0.02
CA LEU A 183 32.40 1.19 0.25
C LEU A 183 32.17 0.08 -0.77
N HIS A 184 32.53 0.32 -2.03
CA HIS A 184 32.34 -0.64 -3.11
C HIS A 184 33.65 -0.93 -3.81
N ILE A 185 33.87 -2.21 -4.14
CA ILE A 185 34.93 -2.58 -5.07
C ILE A 185 34.58 -1.94 -6.42
N PRO A 186 35.49 -1.21 -7.08
CA PRO A 186 35.25 -0.68 -8.42
C PRO A 186 34.78 -1.80 -9.37
N GLY A 187 33.59 -1.65 -9.95
CA GLY A 187 32.97 -2.67 -10.81
C GLY A 187 32.21 -3.80 -10.09
N GLY A 188 32.02 -3.72 -8.76
CA GLY A 188 31.13 -4.62 -8.02
C GLY A 188 29.69 -4.51 -8.51
N THR A 189 28.92 -5.61 -8.48
CA THR A 189 27.51 -5.61 -8.89
C THR A 189 26.61 -5.34 -7.70
N ILE A 190 25.70 -4.38 -7.83
CA ILE A 190 24.62 -4.10 -6.89
C ILE A 190 23.38 -4.86 -7.35
N PHE A 191 22.73 -5.54 -6.41
CA PHE A 191 21.50 -6.31 -6.66
C PHE A 191 20.36 -5.69 -5.87
N THR A 192 19.35 -5.16 -6.56
CA THR A 192 18.17 -4.57 -5.89
C THR A 192 17.38 -5.61 -5.08
N CYS A 193 17.43 -6.89 -5.49
CA CYS A 193 16.83 -8.02 -4.78
C CYS A 193 17.50 -8.38 -3.44
N LEU A 194 18.58 -7.70 -3.06
CA LEU A 194 19.22 -7.83 -1.75
C LEU A 194 18.85 -6.71 -0.77
N SER A 195 18.11 -5.68 -1.22
CA SER A 195 17.64 -4.60 -0.36
C SER A 195 16.27 -4.95 0.24
N HIS A 196 16.21 -5.05 1.57
CA HIS A 196 14.95 -5.25 2.30
C HIS A 196 13.89 -4.24 1.87
N ASP A 197 14.30 -2.97 1.77
CA ASP A 197 13.36 -1.87 1.60
C ASP A 197 12.78 -1.83 0.19
N ILE A 198 13.59 -2.09 -0.83
CA ILE A 198 13.11 -2.20 -2.23
C ILE A 198 12.11 -3.33 -2.36
N ILE A 199 12.44 -4.51 -1.81
CA ILE A 199 11.54 -5.67 -1.89
C ILE A 199 10.20 -5.34 -1.20
N ALA A 200 10.22 -4.72 -0.03
CA ALA A 200 9.02 -4.33 0.70
C ALA A 200 8.21 -3.23 -0.03
N HIS A 201 8.89 -2.25 -0.64
CA HIS A 201 8.29 -1.18 -1.44
C HIS A 201 7.52 -1.78 -2.64
N GLU A 202 8.20 -2.59 -3.46
CA GLU A 202 7.59 -3.22 -4.63
C GLU A 202 6.46 -4.20 -4.28
N THR A 203 6.61 -4.92 -3.16
CA THR A 203 5.53 -5.78 -2.65
C THR A 203 4.30 -4.97 -2.29
N THR A 204 4.49 -3.77 -1.73
CA THR A 204 3.40 -2.88 -1.35
C THR A 204 2.62 -2.40 -2.57
N HIS A 205 3.30 -2.09 -3.67
CA HIS A 205 2.62 -1.80 -4.94
C HIS A 205 1.74 -2.97 -5.41
N ALA A 206 2.25 -4.20 -5.36
CA ALA A 206 1.48 -5.39 -5.74
C ALA A 206 0.23 -5.61 -4.85
N ILE A 207 0.36 -5.33 -3.55
CA ILE A 207 -0.76 -5.42 -2.59
C ILE A 207 -1.77 -4.30 -2.83
N LEU A 208 -1.32 -3.06 -3.03
CA LEU A 208 -2.19 -1.91 -3.31
C LEU A 208 -2.98 -2.07 -4.61
N ASP A 209 -2.37 -2.62 -5.67
CA ASP A 209 -3.07 -2.95 -6.91
C ASP A 209 -4.25 -3.91 -6.64
N GLY A 210 -4.07 -4.88 -5.74
CA GLY A 210 -5.12 -5.80 -5.32
C GLY A 210 -6.21 -5.17 -4.42
N LEU A 211 -5.84 -4.25 -3.54
CA LEU A 211 -6.77 -3.62 -2.58
C LEU A 211 -7.54 -2.43 -3.16
N LYS A 212 -6.86 -1.58 -3.94
CA LYS A 212 -7.33 -0.29 -4.44
C LYS A 212 -6.80 -0.06 -5.87
N ARG A 213 -7.15 -0.94 -6.80
CA ARG A 213 -6.72 -0.93 -8.22
C ARG A 213 -6.72 0.44 -8.92
N ARG A 214 -7.63 1.35 -8.54
CA ARG A 214 -7.79 2.68 -9.16
C ARG A 214 -6.87 3.75 -8.60
N TYR A 215 -6.03 3.46 -7.62
CA TYR A 215 -5.05 4.41 -7.09
C TYR A 215 -3.85 4.61 -8.02
N ILE A 216 -3.80 3.88 -9.14
CA ILE A 216 -2.83 4.11 -10.20
C ILE A 216 -3.32 5.11 -11.26
N ASP A 217 -4.63 5.39 -11.28
CA ASP A 217 -5.23 6.31 -12.24
C ASP A 217 -4.77 7.74 -11.93
N ASP A 218 -4.39 8.47 -12.98
CA ASP A 218 -3.86 9.83 -12.82
C ASP A 218 -4.98 10.88 -12.72
N THR A 219 -5.65 10.88 -11.57
CA THR A 219 -6.84 11.72 -11.33
C THR A 219 -6.58 12.93 -10.44
N HIS A 220 -5.51 12.91 -9.66
CA HIS A 220 -5.13 13.98 -8.74
C HIS A 220 -3.63 13.83 -8.39
N PRO A 221 -2.88 14.92 -8.15
CA PRO A 221 -1.46 14.82 -7.84
C PRO A 221 -1.15 14.05 -6.54
N ASP A 222 -2.13 13.88 -5.64
CA ASP A 222 -1.97 12.99 -4.48
C ASP A 222 -2.10 11.51 -4.80
N THR A 223 -2.76 11.11 -5.87
CA THR A 223 -3.10 9.70 -6.10
C THR A 223 -1.83 8.87 -6.30
N ARG A 224 -0.95 9.28 -7.23
CA ARG A 224 0.37 8.66 -7.44
C ARG A 224 1.33 8.91 -6.28
N ALA A 225 1.37 10.14 -5.78
CA ALA A 225 2.21 10.50 -4.63
C ALA A 225 1.89 9.66 -3.38
N PHE A 226 0.63 9.35 -3.14
CA PHE A 226 0.19 8.46 -2.07
C PHE A 226 0.68 7.03 -2.31
N HIS A 227 0.61 6.55 -3.55
CA HIS A 227 1.01 5.21 -3.91
C HIS A 227 2.51 4.95 -3.61
N GLU A 228 3.38 5.89 -3.99
CA GLU A 228 4.82 5.88 -3.67
C GLU A 228 5.08 6.05 -2.17
N ALA A 229 4.51 7.11 -1.57
CA ALA A 229 4.72 7.40 -0.15
C ALA A 229 4.27 6.27 0.76
N PHE A 230 3.18 5.58 0.40
CA PHE A 230 2.68 4.46 1.18
C PHE A 230 3.62 3.24 1.10
N ALA A 231 4.20 2.98 -0.08
CA ALA A 231 5.21 1.94 -0.24
C ALA A 231 6.48 2.24 0.57
N ASP A 232 6.93 3.50 0.59
CA ASP A 232 8.04 3.96 1.43
C ASP A 232 7.75 3.84 2.93
N ILE A 233 6.55 4.23 3.37
CA ILE A 233 6.10 4.07 4.77
C ILE A 233 6.16 2.59 5.15
N VAL A 234 5.63 1.69 4.32
CA VAL A 234 5.65 0.26 4.63
C VAL A 234 7.08 -0.28 4.69
N ALA A 235 7.91 0.03 3.71
CA ALA A 235 9.31 -0.42 3.67
C ALA A 235 10.08 0.06 4.91
N LEU A 236 10.04 1.36 5.18
CA LEU A 236 10.74 2.01 6.29
C LEU A 236 10.30 1.46 7.65
N PHE A 237 9.00 1.43 7.91
CA PHE A 237 8.51 1.00 9.21
C PHE A 237 8.60 -0.51 9.40
N GLN A 238 8.51 -1.31 8.33
CA GLN A 238 8.81 -2.74 8.40
C GLN A 238 10.27 -2.97 8.80
N HIS A 239 11.20 -2.23 8.22
CA HIS A 239 12.61 -2.30 8.58
C HIS A 239 12.81 -1.98 10.07
N PHE A 240 12.12 -0.95 10.58
CA PHE A 240 12.21 -0.58 12.00
C PHE A 240 11.56 -1.58 12.95
N THR A 241 10.81 -2.56 12.45
CA THR A 241 10.34 -3.65 13.31
C THR A 241 11.47 -4.55 13.79
N PHE A 242 12.65 -4.55 13.15
CA PHE A 242 13.82 -5.30 13.60
C PHE A 242 14.58 -4.53 14.69
N PRO A 243 14.58 -4.97 15.96
CA PRO A 243 15.23 -4.21 17.02
C PRO A 243 16.74 -4.09 16.84
N GLU A 244 17.39 -5.12 16.26
CA GLU A 244 18.84 -5.15 16.05
C GLU A 244 19.31 -3.97 15.17
N VAL A 245 18.53 -3.62 14.15
CA VAL A 245 18.74 -2.47 13.26
C VAL A 245 18.80 -1.15 14.05
N LEU A 246 17.93 -1.03 15.06
CA LEU A 246 17.79 0.19 15.87
C LEU A 246 18.80 0.25 17.02
N LYS A 247 19.27 -0.88 17.54
CA LYS A 247 20.22 -0.93 18.67
C LYS A 247 21.50 -0.17 18.39
N HIS A 248 22.14 -0.47 17.26
CA HIS A 248 23.40 0.19 16.87
C HIS A 248 23.22 1.70 16.78
N GLN A 249 22.11 2.13 16.19
CA GLN A 249 21.82 3.53 16.01
C GLN A 249 21.49 4.24 17.32
N ILE A 250 20.68 3.62 18.18
CA ILE A 250 20.34 4.13 19.51
C ILE A 250 21.57 4.23 20.40
N ALA A 251 22.49 3.28 20.34
CA ALA A 251 23.76 3.34 21.04
C ALA A 251 24.58 4.56 20.57
N LYS A 252 24.69 4.75 19.25
CA LYS A 252 25.43 5.86 18.64
C LYS A 252 24.79 7.24 18.89
N THR A 253 23.46 7.33 18.90
CA THR A 253 22.71 8.58 19.13
C THR A 253 22.36 8.82 20.59
N ARG A 254 22.78 7.92 21.50
CA ARG A 254 22.45 7.97 22.93
C ARG A 254 20.94 8.11 23.16
N GLY A 255 20.15 7.38 22.37
CA GLY A 255 18.69 7.34 22.47
C GLY A 255 17.94 8.50 21.82
N ASP A 256 18.62 9.56 21.35
CA ASP A 256 17.96 10.65 20.62
C ASP A 256 17.93 10.38 19.11
N LEU A 257 16.80 9.83 18.66
CA LEU A 257 16.59 9.54 17.23
C LEU A 257 16.38 10.81 16.36
N ASN A 258 16.24 12.00 16.97
CA ASN A 258 16.23 13.26 16.23
C ASN A 258 17.65 13.74 15.90
N SER A 259 18.65 13.27 16.66
CA SER A 259 20.02 13.66 16.46
C SER A 259 20.56 13.07 15.14
N GLN A 260 21.28 13.94 14.42
CA GLN A 260 21.97 13.88 13.12
C GLN A 260 22.40 12.56 12.42
N ASN A 261 22.17 11.36 12.97
CA ASN A 261 22.70 10.12 12.40
C ASN A 261 21.65 9.09 11.97
N LEU A 262 20.45 9.01 12.56
CA LEU A 262 19.55 7.91 12.22
C LEU A 262 18.89 8.08 10.84
N LEU A 263 18.06 9.13 10.67
CA LEU A 263 17.37 9.38 9.39
C LEU A 263 18.33 9.63 8.24
N GLY A 264 19.34 10.49 8.44
CA GLY A 264 20.26 10.87 7.38
C GLY A 264 21.07 9.67 6.87
N GLN A 265 21.49 8.76 7.77
CA GLN A 265 22.23 7.55 7.36
C GLN A 265 21.30 6.49 6.81
N LEU A 266 20.17 6.21 7.47
CA LEU A 266 19.20 5.26 6.94
C LEU A 266 18.72 5.70 5.57
N ALA A 267 18.22 6.92 5.42
CA ALA A 267 17.71 7.44 4.16
C ALA A 267 18.80 7.53 3.07
N GLU A 268 20.08 7.70 3.45
CA GLU A 268 21.21 7.53 2.53
C GLU A 268 21.33 6.08 2.03
N GLU A 269 21.17 5.09 2.91
CA GLU A 269 21.18 3.67 2.52
C GLU A 269 19.92 3.27 1.72
N PHE A 270 18.73 3.79 2.07
CA PHE A 270 17.50 3.66 1.28
C PHE A 270 17.70 4.22 -0.14
N GLY A 271 18.28 5.43 -0.27
CA GLY A 271 18.47 6.09 -1.56
C GLY A 271 19.58 5.49 -2.44
N LYS A 272 20.65 4.95 -1.83
CA LYS A 272 21.74 4.26 -2.54
C LYS A 272 21.29 2.98 -3.23
N ALA A 273 20.41 2.20 -2.58
CA ALA A 273 19.91 0.95 -3.15
C ALA A 273 18.97 1.19 -4.35
N MET A 274 18.24 2.31 -4.36
CA MET A 274 17.27 2.71 -5.39
C MET A 274 17.88 3.35 -6.65
N GLY A 275 19.21 3.28 -6.84
CA GLY A 275 19.81 3.67 -8.13
C GLY A 275 19.77 5.16 -8.48
N GLY A 276 19.50 6.06 -7.52
CA GLY A 276 19.48 7.51 -7.78
C GLY A 276 18.46 8.31 -6.98
N HIS A 277 17.63 7.66 -6.17
CA HIS A 277 16.63 8.37 -5.38
C HIS A 277 17.22 8.91 -4.07
N GLY A 278 17.79 10.11 -4.12
CA GLY A 278 17.99 10.94 -2.93
C GLY A 278 16.69 11.33 -2.21
N SER A 279 15.52 10.96 -2.76
CA SER A 279 14.20 11.50 -2.43
C SER A 279 13.82 11.42 -0.97
N LEU A 280 13.97 10.28 -0.28
CA LEU A 280 13.59 10.20 1.14
C LEU A 280 14.51 11.04 2.02
N ARG A 281 15.83 10.99 1.78
CA ARG A 281 16.83 11.74 2.55
C ARG A 281 16.68 13.24 2.34
N ASP A 282 16.50 13.65 1.09
CA ASP A 282 16.32 15.04 0.66
C ASP A 282 14.93 15.57 1.05
N ALA A 283 13.95 14.70 1.23
CA ALA A 283 12.61 15.10 1.68
C ALA A 283 12.51 15.37 3.17
N ILE A 284 13.23 14.60 3.97
CA ILE A 284 13.20 14.72 5.44
C ILE A 284 14.31 15.64 5.95
N GLY A 285 15.25 16.05 5.10
CA GLY A 285 16.29 17.03 5.39
C GLY A 285 17.26 17.26 4.24
N HIS A 286 18.29 18.06 4.45
CA HIS A 286 19.29 18.34 3.42
C HIS A 286 20.68 18.34 4.03
N THR A 287 21.68 17.99 3.22
CA THR A 287 23.08 18.12 3.61
C THR A 287 23.56 19.52 3.28
N ASP A 288 23.99 20.27 4.29
CA ASP A 288 24.61 21.58 4.10
C ASP A 288 25.91 21.40 3.28
N PRO A 289 26.01 21.99 2.07
CA PRO A 289 27.16 21.83 1.19
C PRO A 289 28.49 22.32 1.80
N ASN A 290 28.42 23.29 2.72
CA ASN A 290 29.61 23.91 3.31
C ASN A 290 30.14 23.13 4.51
N THR A 291 29.23 22.55 5.30
CA THR A 291 29.60 21.80 6.52
C THR A 291 29.58 20.28 6.32
N GLY A 292 29.04 19.80 5.20
CA GLY A 292 28.78 18.38 4.95
C GLY A 292 27.77 17.77 5.94
N LYS A 293 27.07 18.62 6.70
CA LYS A 293 26.23 18.22 7.82
C LYS A 293 24.78 18.10 7.37
N TRP A 294 24.19 16.92 7.57
CA TRP A 294 22.77 16.74 7.30
C TRP A 294 21.92 17.43 8.38
N THR A 295 20.90 18.16 7.93
CA THR A 295 19.96 18.90 8.79
C THR A 295 18.53 18.54 8.40
N PRO A 296 17.66 18.19 9.36
CA PRO A 296 16.28 17.85 9.06
C PRO A 296 15.53 19.06 8.50
N HIS A 297 14.61 18.83 7.57
CA HIS A 297 13.75 19.88 7.04
C HIS A 297 12.82 20.36 8.14
N ILE A 298 12.75 21.68 8.30
CA ILE A 298 11.75 22.31 9.16
C ILE A 298 10.43 22.21 8.38
N PRO A 299 9.39 21.56 8.95
CA PRO A 299 8.10 21.46 8.27
C PRO A 299 7.56 22.83 7.91
N ASN A 300 7.12 22.99 6.66
CA ASN A 300 6.51 24.22 6.19
C ASN A 300 5.07 23.95 5.76
N THR A 301 4.15 24.79 6.23
CA THR A 301 2.73 24.68 5.94
C THR A 301 2.39 24.94 4.47
N SER A 302 3.30 25.51 3.67
CA SER A 302 3.09 25.69 2.23
C SER A 302 3.51 24.48 1.39
N ASP A 303 4.28 23.53 1.93
CA ASP A 303 4.91 22.46 1.13
C ASP A 303 3.87 21.64 0.36
N TYR A 304 2.76 21.27 0.99
CA TYR A 304 1.72 20.46 0.37
C TYR A 304 0.97 21.19 -0.76
N ALA A 305 0.92 22.53 -0.70
CA ALA A 305 0.29 23.36 -1.72
C ALA A 305 1.20 23.61 -2.92
N THR A 306 2.52 23.61 -2.73
CA THR A 306 3.50 23.98 -3.77
C THR A 306 4.15 22.79 -4.46
N LYS A 307 4.35 21.66 -3.77
CA LYS A 307 4.96 20.45 -4.35
C LYS A 307 3.90 19.60 -5.03
N LEU A 308 4.00 19.48 -6.35
CA LEU A 308 3.05 18.76 -7.21
C LEU A 308 3.64 17.53 -7.91
N GLU A 309 4.96 17.47 -8.05
CA GLU A 309 5.67 16.27 -8.52
C GLU A 309 5.46 15.13 -7.51
N PHE A 310 5.22 13.92 -8.00
CA PHE A 310 4.66 12.84 -7.18
C PHE A 310 5.66 12.28 -6.16
N HIS A 311 6.95 12.21 -6.48
CA HIS A 311 7.99 11.82 -5.52
C HIS A 311 8.15 12.88 -4.41
N GLU A 312 8.35 14.14 -4.80
CA GLU A 312 8.50 15.26 -3.88
C GLU A 312 7.26 15.44 -3.00
N ARG A 313 6.06 15.30 -3.57
CA ARG A 313 4.79 15.37 -2.83
C ARG A 313 4.63 14.18 -1.91
N GLY A 314 4.90 12.97 -2.38
CA GLY A 314 4.82 11.73 -1.58
C GLY A 314 5.70 11.81 -0.34
N SER A 315 6.88 12.38 -0.50
CA SER A 315 7.84 12.55 0.57
C SER A 315 7.36 13.41 1.75
N ILE A 316 6.42 14.35 1.52
CA ILE A 316 5.76 15.13 2.59
C ILE A 316 4.98 14.19 3.51
N LEU A 317 4.26 13.23 2.94
CA LEU A 317 3.48 12.25 3.71
C LEU A 317 4.40 11.33 4.51
N VAL A 318 5.49 10.83 3.90
CA VAL A 318 6.48 10.01 4.62
C VAL A 318 7.08 10.79 5.79
N ALA A 319 7.47 12.04 5.57
CA ALA A 319 8.00 12.92 6.61
C ALA A 319 7.01 13.14 7.76
N ALA A 320 5.71 13.33 7.45
CA ALA A 320 4.66 13.44 8.46
C ALA A 320 4.57 12.17 9.33
N VAL A 321 4.44 11.00 8.72
CA VAL A 321 4.31 9.72 9.46
C VAL A 321 5.59 9.40 10.24
N PHE A 322 6.76 9.76 9.71
CA PHE A 322 8.01 9.62 10.43
C PHE A 322 8.07 10.48 11.70
N GLU A 323 7.63 11.73 11.61
CA GLU A 323 7.57 12.62 12.77
C GLU A 323 6.62 12.08 13.85
N VAL A 324 5.50 11.46 13.46
CA VAL A 324 4.59 10.76 14.39
C VAL A 324 5.35 9.71 15.19
N PHE A 325 6.12 8.85 14.51
CA PHE A 325 6.94 7.83 15.15
C PHE A 325 7.92 8.43 16.15
N LEU A 326 8.67 9.47 15.76
CA LEU A 326 9.63 10.13 16.64
C LEU A 326 8.96 10.71 17.89
N ASN A 327 7.82 11.37 17.72
CA ASN A 327 7.08 11.99 18.82
C ASN A 327 6.56 10.95 19.81
N ILE A 328 5.99 9.85 19.32
CA ILE A 328 5.51 8.74 20.17
C ILE A 328 6.68 8.07 20.89
N TYR A 329 7.75 7.74 20.15
CA TYR A 329 8.96 7.13 20.73
C TYR A 329 9.54 8.02 21.84
N LYS A 330 9.75 9.31 21.56
CA LYS A 330 10.25 10.29 22.55
C LYS A 330 9.37 10.35 23.78
N SER A 331 8.04 10.30 23.62
CA SER A 331 7.11 10.26 24.74
C SER A 331 7.28 8.99 25.58
N LYS A 332 7.36 7.81 24.94
CA LYS A 332 7.49 6.51 25.61
C LYS A 332 8.77 6.38 26.42
N ILE A 333 9.90 6.79 25.86
CA ILE A 333 11.20 6.56 26.49
C ILE A 333 11.49 7.49 27.68
N ARG A 334 10.74 8.60 27.83
CA ARG A 334 10.92 9.56 28.94
C ARG A 334 10.98 8.89 30.31
N LYS A 335 10.20 7.83 30.52
CA LYS A 335 10.22 7.08 31.79
C LYS A 335 11.56 6.38 32.02
N TYR A 336 12.14 5.75 31.00
CA TYR A 336 13.46 5.11 31.12
C TYR A 336 14.57 6.13 31.24
N LEU A 337 14.48 7.23 30.50
CA LEU A 337 15.44 8.33 30.63
C LEU A 337 15.47 8.86 32.06
N ARG A 338 14.31 9.10 32.67
CA ARG A 338 14.24 9.50 34.09
C ARG A 338 14.81 8.44 35.03
N LEU A 339 14.53 7.16 34.80
CA LEU A 339 15.09 6.07 35.61
C LEU A 339 16.61 6.01 35.51
N ALA A 340 17.17 6.13 34.31
CA ALA A 340 18.61 6.06 34.06
C ALA A 340 19.38 7.31 34.53
N THR A 341 18.67 8.40 34.86
CA THR A 341 19.28 9.71 35.14
C THR A 341 18.89 10.27 36.51
N ASN A 342 18.34 9.42 37.40
CA ASN A 342 17.83 9.84 38.70
C ASN A 342 16.84 11.02 38.62
N GLY A 343 16.02 11.04 37.57
CA GLY A 343 14.93 12.01 37.38
C GLY A 343 15.27 13.26 36.58
N THR A 344 16.53 13.51 36.21
CA THR A 344 16.90 14.71 35.44
C THR A 344 16.42 14.66 33.98
N GLY A 345 16.28 13.45 33.43
CA GLY A 345 15.95 13.23 32.02
C GLY A 345 17.12 13.48 31.06
N VAL A 346 18.30 13.82 31.57
CA VAL A 346 19.50 14.11 30.76
C VAL A 346 20.53 13.01 30.99
N LEU A 347 20.86 12.28 29.93
CA LEU A 347 21.77 11.13 29.99
C LEU A 347 23.22 11.59 30.29
N PRO A 348 23.93 10.94 31.22
CA PRO A 348 25.33 11.25 31.53
C PRO A 348 26.21 10.99 30.32
N GLU A 349 27.26 11.81 30.14
CA GLU A 349 28.22 11.64 29.03
C GLU A 349 28.84 10.23 29.02
N GLY A 350 29.15 9.73 27.82
CA GLY A 350 29.65 8.38 27.59
C GLY A 350 28.64 7.45 26.93
N GLU A 351 29.01 6.17 26.85
CA GLU A 351 28.18 5.11 26.27
C GLU A 351 26.99 4.78 27.16
N LEU A 352 25.87 4.42 26.52
CA LEU A 352 24.71 3.93 27.25
C LEU A 352 24.92 2.48 27.68
N HIS A 353 24.38 2.13 28.85
CA HIS A 353 24.35 0.74 29.29
C HIS A 353 23.64 -0.13 28.23
N PRO A 354 24.19 -1.31 27.85
CA PRO A 354 23.59 -2.17 26.83
C PRO A 354 22.11 -2.48 27.07
N ASP A 355 21.73 -2.80 28.32
CA ASP A 355 20.32 -3.05 28.66
C ASP A 355 19.40 -1.83 28.42
N LEU A 356 19.91 -0.61 28.60
CA LEU A 356 19.14 0.59 28.26
C LEU A 356 18.96 0.71 26.75
N VAL A 357 20.02 0.44 25.97
CA VAL A 357 19.94 0.40 24.49
C VAL A 357 18.91 -0.64 24.04
N ASP A 358 18.92 -1.84 24.63
CA ASP A 358 17.99 -2.92 24.29
C ASP A 358 16.53 -2.52 24.58
N ILE A 359 16.26 -1.90 25.74
CA ILE A 359 14.92 -1.42 26.10
C ILE A 359 14.46 -0.32 25.13
N LEU A 360 15.33 0.65 24.83
CA LEU A 360 15.02 1.74 23.90
C LEU A 360 14.75 1.19 22.49
N ALA A 361 15.56 0.24 22.00
CA ALA A 361 15.39 -0.39 20.70
C ALA A 361 14.10 -1.20 20.61
N LYS A 362 13.72 -1.91 21.69
CA LYS A 362 12.46 -2.65 21.76
C LYS A 362 11.24 -1.72 21.72
N ASP A 363 11.26 -0.61 22.46
CA ASP A 363 10.17 0.37 22.44
C ASP A 363 10.10 1.13 21.10
N ALA A 364 11.24 1.40 20.46
CA ALA A 364 11.28 1.94 19.10
C ALA A 364 10.67 0.96 18.08
N SER A 365 11.10 -0.31 18.07
CA SER A 365 10.54 -1.34 17.17
C SER A 365 9.05 -1.55 17.40
N SER A 366 8.59 -1.61 18.66
CA SER A 366 7.17 -1.71 18.97
C SER A 366 6.37 -0.49 18.50
N THR A 367 6.94 0.72 18.60
CA THR A 367 6.32 1.95 18.11
C THR A 367 6.23 1.95 16.59
N ALA A 368 7.30 1.56 15.89
CA ALA A 368 7.32 1.43 14.43
C ALA A 368 6.25 0.44 13.94
N LEU A 369 6.14 -0.73 14.57
CA LEU A 369 5.11 -1.72 14.26
C LEU A 369 3.69 -1.18 14.49
N THR A 370 3.49 -0.37 15.54
CA THR A 370 2.20 0.25 15.84
C THR A 370 1.81 1.26 14.75
N VAL A 371 2.74 2.16 14.37
CA VAL A 371 2.53 3.14 13.30
C VAL A 371 2.25 2.44 11.97
N LEU A 372 3.04 1.43 11.61
CA LEU A 372 2.85 0.62 10.40
C LEU A 372 1.43 0.04 10.32
N ARG A 373 0.96 -0.60 11.39
CA ARG A 373 -0.36 -1.23 11.45
C ARG A 373 -1.49 -0.21 11.33
N ILE A 374 -1.34 0.97 11.93
CA ILE A 374 -2.33 2.05 11.82
C ILE A 374 -2.42 2.52 10.36
N CYS A 375 -1.27 2.77 9.73
CA CYS A 375 -1.19 3.18 8.31
C CYS A 375 -1.84 2.14 7.38
N ILE A 376 -1.51 0.85 7.54
CA ILE A 376 -2.11 -0.21 6.72
C ILE A 376 -3.62 -0.31 6.93
N ARG A 377 -4.08 -0.32 8.20
CA ARG A 377 -5.51 -0.43 8.53
C ARG A 377 -6.33 0.73 7.95
N ALA A 378 -5.74 1.92 7.85
CA ALA A 378 -6.40 3.10 7.30
C ALA A 378 -6.85 2.92 5.84
N ILE A 379 -6.21 2.06 5.04
CA ILE A 379 -6.61 1.83 3.63
C ILE A 379 -8.09 1.45 3.49
N ASP A 380 -8.60 0.67 4.44
CA ASP A 380 -10.00 0.23 4.46
C ASP A 380 -10.99 1.37 4.73
N TYR A 381 -10.50 2.49 5.27
CA TYR A 381 -11.24 3.72 5.58
C TYR A 381 -10.96 4.84 4.58
N CYS A 382 -10.22 4.56 3.50
CA CYS A 382 -10.00 5.52 2.42
C CYS A 382 -11.11 5.45 1.37
N PRO A 383 -11.40 6.57 0.66
CA PRO A 383 -12.29 6.55 -0.50
C PRO A 383 -11.80 5.55 -1.56
N PRO A 384 -12.69 5.02 -2.41
CA PRO A 384 -12.29 4.00 -3.39
C PRO A 384 -11.47 4.56 -4.57
N ILE A 385 -11.47 5.90 -4.73
CA ILE A 385 -10.80 6.65 -5.80
C ILE A 385 -10.36 8.02 -5.28
N ASP A 386 -9.52 8.73 -6.05
CA ASP A 386 -9.15 10.14 -5.86
C ASP A 386 -8.77 10.47 -4.41
N ILE A 387 -7.90 9.65 -3.83
CA ILE A 387 -7.41 9.84 -2.47
C ILE A 387 -6.59 11.12 -2.39
N THR A 388 -6.81 11.89 -1.32
CA THR A 388 -5.94 12.99 -0.92
C THR A 388 -5.24 12.68 0.40
N PHE A 389 -4.15 13.36 0.71
CA PHE A 389 -3.49 13.17 2.02
C PHE A 389 -4.40 13.56 3.18
N GLY A 390 -5.31 14.51 2.97
CA GLY A 390 -6.36 14.84 3.93
C GLY A 390 -7.36 13.69 4.14
N ASP A 391 -7.78 13.00 3.07
CA ASP A 391 -8.63 11.80 3.20
C ASP A 391 -7.90 10.69 3.97
N TYR A 392 -6.61 10.50 3.70
CA TYR A 392 -5.81 9.51 4.41
C TYR A 392 -5.66 9.83 5.90
N LEU A 393 -5.48 11.10 6.27
CA LEU A 393 -5.49 11.51 7.68
C LEU A 393 -6.81 11.15 8.36
N ARG A 394 -7.95 11.46 7.73
CA ARG A 394 -9.28 11.09 8.26
C ARG A 394 -9.42 9.58 8.41
N ALA A 395 -8.94 8.82 7.44
CA ALA A 395 -8.93 7.37 7.47
C ALA A 395 -8.06 6.81 8.63
N ILE A 396 -6.88 7.37 8.86
CA ILE A 396 -6.01 7.03 9.99
C ILE A 396 -6.75 7.24 11.31
N ILE A 397 -7.27 8.45 11.54
CA ILE A 397 -7.92 8.82 12.80
C ILE A 397 -9.19 7.98 13.02
N THR A 398 -10.00 7.78 11.97
CA THR A 398 -11.22 6.97 12.06
C THR A 398 -10.91 5.51 12.37
N SER A 399 -9.97 4.91 11.64
CA SER A 399 -9.61 3.50 11.83
C SER A 399 -9.00 3.24 13.21
N ASP A 400 -8.27 4.22 13.75
CA ASP A 400 -7.68 4.13 15.08
C ASP A 400 -8.68 4.34 16.21
N MET A 401 -9.61 5.28 16.06
CA MET A 401 -10.71 5.45 17.01
C MET A 401 -11.54 4.16 17.16
N ASP A 402 -11.81 3.48 16.03
CA ASP A 402 -12.54 2.23 16.00
C ASP A 402 -11.83 1.08 16.73
N ALA A 403 -10.50 1.03 16.63
CA ALA A 403 -9.71 -0.07 17.18
C ALA A 403 -9.20 0.18 18.60
N VAL A 404 -8.92 1.44 18.92
CA VAL A 404 -8.39 1.89 20.22
C VAL A 404 -9.17 3.13 20.67
N PRO A 405 -10.40 2.95 21.20
CA PRO A 405 -11.23 4.09 21.60
C PRO A 405 -10.53 5.00 22.62
N ASN A 406 -9.82 4.39 23.59
CA ASN A 406 -9.03 5.11 24.58
C ASN A 406 -7.55 5.21 24.17
N ASP A 407 -7.17 6.32 23.53
CA ASP A 407 -5.79 6.59 23.13
C ASP A 407 -4.98 7.19 24.29
N THR A 408 -4.41 6.31 25.10
CA THR A 408 -3.57 6.71 26.24
C THR A 408 -2.20 7.24 25.81
N GLU A 409 -1.78 6.98 24.57
CA GLU A 409 -0.46 7.33 24.06
C GLU A 409 -0.48 8.63 23.23
N ASN A 410 -1.66 9.23 23.03
CA ASN A 410 -1.88 10.41 22.18
C ASN A 410 -1.39 10.23 20.74
N ILE A 411 -1.47 9.00 20.21
CA ILE A 411 -1.09 8.66 18.84
C ILE A 411 -1.87 9.50 17.83
N ARG A 412 -3.18 9.66 18.05
CA ARG A 412 -4.04 10.45 17.15
C ARG A 412 -3.63 11.92 17.11
N ILE A 413 -3.29 12.50 18.26
CA ILE A 413 -2.81 13.88 18.35
C ILE A 413 -1.48 14.03 17.59
N ALA A 414 -0.56 13.06 17.72
CA ALA A 414 0.70 13.08 17.00
C ALA A 414 0.49 13.09 15.48
N PHE A 415 -0.44 12.27 14.94
CA PHE A 415 -0.80 12.30 13.52
C PHE A 415 -1.37 13.65 13.09
N ILE A 416 -2.31 14.19 13.86
CA ILE A 416 -2.94 15.49 13.56
C ILE A 416 -1.90 16.60 13.49
N GLU A 417 -1.02 16.69 14.49
CA GLU A 417 0.03 17.71 14.56
C GLU A 417 1.01 17.60 13.39
N ALA A 418 1.49 16.38 13.09
CA ALA A 418 2.48 16.16 12.04
C ALA A 418 1.95 16.52 10.64
N PHE A 419 0.67 16.23 10.37
CA PHE A 419 0.01 16.58 9.11
C PHE A 419 -0.26 18.08 9.02
N GLN A 420 -0.77 18.67 10.11
CA GLN A 420 -1.05 20.11 10.19
C GLN A 420 0.21 20.96 9.96
N ARG A 421 1.36 20.57 10.54
CA ARG A 421 2.64 21.28 10.38
C ARG A 421 3.17 21.29 8.95
N ARG A 422 2.65 20.43 8.07
CA ARG A 422 2.99 20.37 6.63
C ARG A 422 1.87 20.91 5.73
N GLY A 423 0.85 21.53 6.32
CA GLY A 423 -0.26 22.11 5.57
C GLY A 423 -1.27 21.10 5.04
N ILE A 424 -1.24 19.85 5.53
CA ILE A 424 -2.18 18.82 5.09
C ILE A 424 -3.48 18.97 5.89
N PHE A 425 -4.48 19.54 5.24
CA PHE A 425 -5.81 19.75 5.81
C PHE A 425 -6.87 19.00 5.01
N PRO A 426 -7.70 18.15 5.64
CA PRO A 426 -8.85 17.56 4.97
C PRO A 426 -9.86 18.64 4.57
N LYS A 427 -10.52 18.45 3.42
CA LYS A 427 -11.54 19.37 2.94
C LYS A 427 -12.84 19.20 3.72
N GLY A 428 -13.56 20.29 3.95
CA GLY A 428 -14.92 20.29 4.52
C GLY A 428 -15.02 20.11 6.03
N ILE A 429 -13.90 20.07 6.76
CA ILE A 429 -13.90 20.04 8.24
C ILE A 429 -13.66 21.43 8.82
N LYS A 430 -14.20 21.68 10.03
CA LYS A 430 -14.10 22.99 10.69
C LYS A 430 -12.95 23.10 11.69
N ALA A 431 -12.43 21.97 12.17
CA ALA A 431 -11.37 21.93 13.17
C ALA A 431 -10.45 20.71 12.99
N MET A 432 -9.18 20.87 13.34
CA MET A 432 -8.17 19.80 13.39
C MET A 432 -8.21 19.10 14.76
N ALA A 433 -9.36 18.57 15.14
CA ALA A 433 -9.57 17.79 16.35
C ALA A 433 -9.93 16.35 15.98
N ALA A 434 -9.60 15.38 16.85
CA ALA A 434 -9.80 13.97 16.54
C ALA A 434 -11.27 13.67 16.20
N GLU A 435 -12.21 14.19 16.97
CA GLU A 435 -13.65 14.04 16.78
C GLU A 435 -14.16 14.68 15.48
N SER A 436 -13.50 15.73 14.97
CA SER A 436 -13.87 16.39 13.71
C SER A 436 -13.31 15.66 12.48
N LEU A 437 -12.25 14.87 12.67
CA LEU A 437 -11.60 14.12 11.61
C LEU A 437 -12.24 12.75 11.37
N VAL A 438 -12.80 12.16 12.43
CA VAL A 438 -13.58 10.91 12.35
C VAL A 438 -14.70 11.08 11.32
N TYR A 439 -14.85 10.11 10.43
CA TYR A 439 -15.99 10.10 9.50
C TYR A 439 -17.30 10.07 10.29
N GLU A 440 -18.28 10.85 9.86
CA GLU A 440 -19.59 10.86 10.52
C GLU A 440 -20.22 9.47 10.44
N ASN A 441 -20.75 9.00 11.57
CA ASN A 441 -21.56 7.80 11.56
C ASN A 441 -22.77 8.03 10.66
N CYS A 442 -23.06 7.09 9.76
CA CYS A 442 -24.20 7.23 8.88
C CYS A 442 -25.50 7.23 9.72
N PRO A 443 -26.30 8.31 9.68
CA PRO A 443 -27.63 8.26 10.28
C PRO A 443 -28.44 7.20 9.53
N GLU A 444 -29.35 6.53 10.24
CA GLU A 444 -30.07 5.34 9.78
C GLU A 444 -30.50 5.44 8.32
N LEU A 445 -30.05 4.49 7.50
CA LEU A 445 -30.67 4.26 6.20
C LEU A 445 -32.13 3.88 6.53
N ASN A 446 -33.10 4.73 6.18
CA ASN A 446 -34.54 4.47 6.33
C ASN A 446 -34.98 3.33 5.39
N LEU A 447 -34.39 2.15 5.58
CA LEU A 447 -34.80 0.90 5.00
C LEU A 447 -35.89 0.40 5.93
N GLY A 448 -37.09 0.13 5.44
CA GLY A 448 -38.08 -0.56 6.27
C GLY A 448 -37.47 -1.79 6.92
N ASP A 449 -37.77 -2.05 8.20
CA ASP A 449 -37.05 -3.00 9.08
C ASP A 449 -36.75 -4.36 8.42
N THR A 450 -37.69 -4.87 7.64
CA THR A 450 -37.55 -6.13 6.90
C THR A 450 -36.41 -6.11 5.87
N ASN A 451 -36.22 -5.02 5.13
CA ASN A 451 -35.16 -4.90 4.12
C ASN A 451 -33.78 -4.72 4.76
N ALA A 452 -33.68 -3.95 5.84
CA ALA A 452 -32.45 -3.81 6.62
C ALA A 452 -32.00 -5.18 7.16
N LYS A 453 -32.94 -5.92 7.77
CA LYS A 453 -32.68 -7.26 8.31
C LYS A 453 -32.19 -8.23 7.23
N VAL A 454 -32.88 -8.32 6.09
CA VAL A 454 -32.48 -9.21 4.98
C VAL A 454 -31.09 -8.86 4.44
N PHE A 455 -30.74 -7.58 4.40
CA PHE A 455 -29.41 -7.16 3.97
C PHE A 455 -28.33 -7.52 5.00
N ASN A 456 -28.59 -7.28 6.28
CA ASN A 456 -27.68 -7.65 7.37
C ASN A 456 -27.46 -9.17 7.46
N ASP A 457 -28.53 -9.96 7.31
CA ASP A 457 -28.46 -11.43 7.27
C ASP A 457 -27.54 -11.89 6.12
N PHE A 458 -27.63 -11.26 4.95
CA PHE A 458 -26.75 -11.54 3.82
C PHE A 458 -25.27 -11.22 4.11
N LEU A 459 -24.97 -10.11 4.80
CA LEU A 459 -23.59 -9.78 5.18
C LEU A 459 -23.04 -10.76 6.24
N LYS A 460 -23.88 -11.25 7.15
CA LYS A 460 -23.51 -12.30 8.11
C LYS A 460 -23.29 -13.64 7.41
N GLU A 461 -24.10 -14.00 6.42
CA GLU A 461 -23.87 -15.17 5.56
C GLU A 461 -22.52 -15.08 4.86
N PHE A 462 -22.17 -13.90 4.33
CA PHE A 462 -20.85 -13.66 3.73
C PHE A 462 -19.73 -13.87 4.76
N LYS A 463 -19.81 -13.26 5.94
CA LYS A 463 -18.84 -13.48 7.04
C LYS A 463 -18.69 -14.96 7.36
N ASN A 464 -19.80 -15.70 7.49
CA ASN A 464 -19.75 -17.12 7.83
C ASN A 464 -19.15 -17.97 6.71
N ALA A 465 -19.34 -17.59 5.44
CA ALA A 465 -18.81 -18.31 4.30
C ALA A 465 -17.28 -18.17 4.15
N ILE A 466 -16.71 -17.01 4.47
CA ILE A 466 -15.27 -16.76 4.29
C ILE A 466 -14.46 -16.61 5.59
N GLY A 467 -15.12 -16.45 6.74
CA GLY A 467 -14.47 -16.07 8.00
C GLY A 467 -13.47 -17.09 8.56
N TYR A 468 -13.61 -18.35 8.17
CA TYR A 468 -12.68 -19.44 8.53
C TYR A 468 -11.96 -20.05 7.32
N GLU A 469 -12.19 -19.51 6.11
CA GLU A 469 -11.52 -19.99 4.91
C GLU A 469 -10.11 -19.41 4.85
N THR A 470 -9.13 -20.28 4.57
CA THR A 470 -7.72 -19.89 4.44
C THR A 470 -7.25 -19.97 2.99
N ASN A 471 -7.92 -20.75 2.15
CA ASN A 471 -7.62 -20.87 0.73
C ASN A 471 -8.08 -19.62 -0.02
N ARG A 472 -7.13 -18.92 -0.66
CA ARG A 472 -7.40 -17.63 -1.31
C ARG A 472 -8.27 -17.75 -2.54
N GLU A 473 -8.16 -18.85 -3.29
CA GLU A 473 -9.00 -19.12 -4.46
C GLU A 473 -10.45 -19.35 -4.07
N ASN A 474 -10.69 -20.10 -2.99
CA ASN A 474 -12.03 -20.28 -2.43
C ASN A 474 -12.61 -18.95 -1.97
N ILE A 475 -11.86 -18.15 -1.20
CA ILE A 475 -12.29 -16.80 -0.78
C ILE A 475 -12.66 -15.96 -1.99
N HIS A 476 -11.84 -15.98 -3.03
CA HIS A 476 -12.08 -15.24 -4.27
C HIS A 476 -13.38 -15.68 -4.97
N ASN A 477 -13.54 -16.99 -5.17
CA ASN A 477 -14.72 -17.56 -5.84
C ASN A 477 -16.01 -17.32 -5.06
N ILE A 478 -15.98 -17.49 -3.74
CA ILE A 478 -17.10 -17.17 -2.85
C ILE A 478 -17.42 -15.68 -2.94
N THR A 479 -16.43 -14.80 -2.79
CA THR A 479 -16.63 -13.34 -2.88
C THR A 479 -17.25 -12.93 -4.21
N LYS A 480 -16.75 -13.47 -5.33
CA LYS A 480 -17.31 -13.24 -6.66
C LYS A 480 -18.78 -13.68 -6.77
N ALA A 481 -19.12 -14.84 -6.21
CA ALA A 481 -20.49 -15.33 -6.14
C ALA A 481 -21.39 -14.45 -5.26
N PHE A 482 -20.88 -13.92 -4.14
CA PHE A 482 -21.61 -12.97 -3.30
C PHE A 482 -21.78 -11.60 -3.99
N ILE A 483 -20.83 -11.17 -4.83
CA ILE A 483 -20.97 -9.91 -5.59
C ILE A 483 -22.02 -10.06 -6.70
N ALA A 484 -21.84 -11.04 -7.58
CA ALA A 484 -22.64 -11.22 -8.80
C ALA A 484 -23.98 -11.94 -8.54
N GLY A 485 -24.03 -12.83 -7.54
CA GLY A 485 -25.09 -13.82 -7.34
C GLY A 485 -24.69 -15.19 -7.89
N SER A 486 -25.43 -16.23 -7.49
CA SER A 486 -25.17 -17.63 -7.91
C SER A 486 -26.45 -18.32 -8.37
N GLY A 487 -26.47 -18.83 -9.61
CA GLY A 487 -27.64 -19.51 -10.18
C GLY A 487 -28.84 -18.58 -10.44
N ALA A 488 -30.00 -19.17 -10.74
CA ALA A 488 -31.20 -18.42 -11.12
C ALA A 488 -31.96 -17.76 -9.94
N THR A 489 -31.64 -18.10 -8.68
CA THR A 489 -32.45 -17.73 -7.51
C THR A 489 -31.71 -16.97 -6.40
N LYS A 490 -30.37 -16.93 -6.36
CA LYS A 490 -29.62 -16.19 -5.33
C LYS A 490 -29.08 -14.86 -5.85
N GLN A 491 -29.69 -13.77 -5.41
CA GLN A 491 -29.29 -12.41 -5.71
C GLN A 491 -28.01 -12.02 -4.94
N GLY A 492 -26.97 -11.58 -5.66
CA GLY A 492 -25.74 -11.04 -5.08
C GLY A 492 -25.91 -9.61 -4.55
N ILE A 493 -24.85 -9.06 -3.97
CA ILE A 493 -24.87 -7.74 -3.33
C ILE A 493 -25.25 -6.63 -4.31
N HIS A 494 -24.79 -6.71 -5.56
CA HIS A 494 -25.13 -5.73 -6.59
C HIS A 494 -26.64 -5.69 -6.83
N GLY A 495 -27.31 -6.85 -6.89
CA GLY A 495 -28.76 -6.92 -7.04
C GLY A 495 -29.51 -6.49 -5.80
N ARG A 496 -29.01 -6.83 -4.63
CA ARG A 496 -29.59 -6.43 -3.34
C ARG A 496 -29.54 -4.92 -3.16
N ILE A 497 -28.43 -4.28 -3.49
CA ILE A 497 -28.31 -2.80 -3.47
C ILE A 497 -29.37 -2.19 -4.41
N ASN A 498 -29.48 -2.70 -5.64
CA ASN A 498 -30.48 -2.20 -6.59
C ASN A 498 -31.92 -2.34 -6.07
N SER A 499 -32.31 -3.54 -5.65
CA SER A 499 -33.70 -3.82 -5.24
C SER A 499 -34.08 -3.31 -3.85
N LYS A 500 -33.14 -3.25 -2.91
CA LYS A 500 -33.40 -2.92 -1.50
C LYS A 500 -33.09 -1.47 -1.13
N PHE A 501 -32.20 -0.82 -1.87
CA PHE A 501 -31.82 0.56 -1.63
C PHE A 501 -32.29 1.45 -2.77
N ILE A 502 -31.72 1.29 -3.97
CA ILE A 502 -31.92 2.22 -5.10
C ILE A 502 -33.37 2.28 -5.55
N GLN A 503 -34.04 1.14 -5.73
CA GLN A 503 -35.44 1.04 -6.15
C GLN A 503 -36.44 1.11 -4.98
N SER A 504 -35.96 1.39 -3.76
CA SER A 504 -36.82 1.55 -2.58
C SER A 504 -37.11 3.02 -2.31
N PRO A 505 -38.06 3.35 -1.40
CA PRO A 505 -38.25 4.74 -0.94
C PRO A 505 -36.98 5.39 -0.35
N GLY A 506 -36.02 4.58 0.10
CA GLY A 506 -34.71 5.04 0.60
C GLY A 506 -33.67 5.33 -0.50
N GLY A 507 -34.02 5.22 -1.78
CA GLY A 507 -33.10 5.36 -2.91
C GLY A 507 -32.43 6.73 -2.98
N GLU A 508 -33.19 7.81 -2.78
CA GLU A 508 -32.62 9.18 -2.75
C GLU A 508 -31.64 9.35 -1.58
N ARG A 509 -31.96 8.82 -0.39
CA ARG A 509 -31.04 8.85 0.74
C ARG A 509 -29.76 8.06 0.45
N PHE A 510 -29.87 6.93 -0.24
CA PHE A 510 -28.71 6.14 -0.66
C PHE A 510 -27.87 6.87 -1.72
N LYS A 511 -28.51 7.60 -2.64
CA LYS A 511 -27.87 8.48 -3.61
C LYS A 511 -27.07 9.58 -2.92
N GLU A 512 -27.66 10.29 -1.96
CA GLU A 512 -26.98 11.31 -1.14
C GLU A 512 -25.78 10.73 -0.39
N LEU A 513 -25.97 9.59 0.26
CA LEU A 513 -24.96 8.95 1.10
C LEU A 513 -23.78 8.43 0.29
N THR A 514 -24.04 7.80 -0.85
CA THR A 514 -22.98 7.27 -1.72
C THR A 514 -22.36 8.33 -2.62
N GLY A 515 -23.06 9.45 -2.85
CA GLY A 515 -22.66 10.45 -3.84
C GLY A 515 -22.62 9.91 -5.28
N LEU A 516 -23.30 8.79 -5.55
CA LEU A 516 -23.45 8.21 -6.88
C LEU A 516 -24.75 8.69 -7.51
N ASN A 517 -24.93 8.48 -8.81
CA ASN A 517 -26.16 8.81 -9.50
C ASN A 517 -26.85 7.54 -10.06
N PHE A 518 -28.16 7.46 -9.88
CA PHE A 518 -28.98 6.30 -10.25
C PHE A 518 -30.16 6.71 -11.12
N GLU A 519 -29.94 7.64 -12.05
CA GLU A 519 -30.96 8.09 -13.01
C GLU A 519 -31.66 6.90 -13.66
N GLN A 520 -32.97 7.07 -13.83
CA GLN A 520 -33.83 6.07 -14.44
C GLN A 520 -33.96 6.38 -15.93
N ASN A 521 -34.10 5.35 -16.76
CA ASN A 521 -34.18 5.43 -18.23
C ASN A 521 -32.86 5.74 -18.94
N LYS A 522 -32.77 5.28 -20.18
CA LYS A 522 -31.57 5.37 -21.01
C LYS A 522 -31.22 6.81 -21.43
N PRO A 523 -32.16 7.66 -21.91
CA PRO A 523 -31.82 9.00 -22.37
C PRO A 523 -31.16 9.85 -21.28
N ASP A 524 -31.75 9.88 -20.08
CA ASP A 524 -31.27 10.68 -18.96
C ASP A 524 -29.88 10.23 -18.48
N CYS A 525 -29.61 8.91 -18.52
CA CYS A 525 -28.29 8.37 -18.22
C CYS A 525 -27.26 8.85 -19.24
N GLU A 526 -27.54 8.69 -20.54
CA GLU A 526 -26.60 8.99 -21.61
C GLU A 526 -26.36 10.51 -21.76
N GLU A 527 -27.38 11.33 -21.54
CA GLU A 527 -27.28 12.80 -21.48
C GLU A 527 -26.34 13.26 -20.36
N LYS A 528 -26.33 12.54 -19.23
CA LYS A 528 -25.39 12.79 -18.12
C LYS A 528 -24.08 12.01 -18.26
N GLY A 529 -23.84 11.34 -19.39
CA GLY A 529 -22.59 10.62 -19.66
C GLY A 529 -22.42 9.31 -18.87
N PHE A 530 -23.51 8.78 -18.30
CA PHE A 530 -23.54 7.48 -17.66
C PHE A 530 -23.96 6.40 -18.65
N LYS A 531 -23.30 5.25 -18.58
CA LYS A 531 -23.77 4.06 -19.29
C LYS A 531 -25.06 3.56 -18.64
N PHE A 532 -26.12 3.36 -19.42
CA PHE A 532 -27.35 2.74 -18.93
C PHE A 532 -27.18 1.23 -18.75
N SER A 533 -27.64 0.70 -17.61
CA SER A 533 -27.68 -0.74 -17.32
C SER A 533 -29.10 -1.25 -17.52
N SER A 534 -29.30 -2.10 -18.54
CA SER A 534 -30.59 -2.76 -18.78
C SER A 534 -31.00 -3.70 -17.66
N TRP A 535 -30.05 -4.18 -16.86
CA TRP A 535 -30.30 -5.10 -15.76
C TRP A 535 -30.84 -4.40 -14.51
N SER A 536 -30.29 -3.24 -14.14
CA SER A 536 -30.78 -2.45 -13.00
C SER A 536 -31.82 -1.40 -13.38
N SER A 537 -31.99 -1.14 -14.69
CA SER A 537 -32.79 -0.03 -15.23
C SER A 537 -32.35 1.36 -14.73
N THR A 538 -31.06 1.51 -14.43
CA THR A 538 -30.46 2.75 -13.91
C THR A 538 -29.12 3.03 -14.57
N ALA A 539 -28.55 4.20 -14.29
CA ALA A 539 -27.12 4.47 -14.52
C ALA A 539 -26.25 3.36 -13.90
N SER A 540 -25.30 2.84 -14.68
CA SER A 540 -24.44 1.73 -14.29
C SER A 540 -23.44 2.16 -13.21
N TYR A 541 -23.13 1.25 -12.30
CA TYR A 541 -22.05 1.34 -11.33
C TYR A 541 -21.40 -0.04 -11.17
N SER A 542 -20.22 -0.08 -10.55
CA SER A 542 -19.52 -1.32 -10.20
C SER A 542 -19.44 -1.49 -8.69
N VAL A 543 -19.55 -2.74 -8.23
CA VAL A 543 -19.07 -3.15 -6.91
C VAL A 543 -17.64 -3.62 -7.13
N GLU A 544 -16.67 -2.76 -6.87
CA GLU A 544 -15.25 -3.05 -7.10
C GLU A 544 -14.71 -4.05 -6.08
N SER A 545 -15.19 -4.00 -4.84
CA SER A 545 -14.75 -4.95 -3.81
C SER A 545 -15.83 -5.20 -2.75
N LEU A 546 -15.78 -6.42 -2.20
CA LEU A 546 -16.52 -6.87 -1.03
C LEU A 546 -15.52 -7.59 -0.12
N LEU A 547 -15.20 -6.99 1.03
CA LEU A 547 -14.11 -7.44 1.90
C LEU A 547 -14.62 -7.67 3.31
N LEU A 548 -14.14 -8.72 3.97
CA LEU A 548 -14.33 -8.94 5.40
C LEU A 548 -13.09 -8.47 6.15
N ALA A 549 -13.24 -7.67 7.18
CA ALA A 549 -12.15 -7.28 8.06
C ALA A 549 -12.46 -7.74 9.49
N ASN A 550 -11.80 -8.82 9.92
CA ASN A 550 -11.91 -9.37 11.27
C ASN A 550 -10.66 -8.98 12.07
N ARG A 551 -10.69 -7.78 12.66
CA ARG A 551 -9.50 -7.20 13.29
C ARG A 551 -9.52 -7.43 14.79
N ILE A 552 -8.40 -7.92 15.33
CA ILE A 552 -8.19 -8.03 16.77
C ILE A 552 -7.66 -6.70 17.27
N THR A 553 -8.38 -6.07 18.19
CA THR A 553 -7.96 -4.83 18.85
C THR A 553 -6.95 -5.13 19.96
N PRO A 554 -6.15 -4.15 20.40
CA PRO A 554 -5.16 -4.36 21.46
C PRO A 554 -5.73 -4.87 22.80
N ASP A 555 -7.01 -4.59 23.08
CA ASP A 555 -7.73 -5.08 24.26
C ASP A 555 -8.38 -6.48 24.06
N GLY A 556 -8.14 -7.12 22.92
CA GLY A 556 -8.59 -8.48 22.63
C GLY A 556 -10.01 -8.58 22.07
N ARG A 557 -10.70 -7.46 21.80
CA ARG A 557 -11.98 -7.49 21.06
C ARG A 557 -11.74 -7.80 19.59
N ILE A 558 -12.78 -8.30 18.93
CA ILE A 558 -12.77 -8.55 17.50
C ILE A 558 -13.76 -7.60 16.87
N ASN A 559 -13.28 -6.67 16.05
CA ASN A 559 -14.13 -5.80 15.23
C ASN A 559 -14.42 -6.52 13.92
N ASN A 560 -15.70 -6.81 13.65
CA ASN A 560 -16.12 -7.51 12.43
C ASN A 560 -16.77 -6.53 11.46
N HIS A 561 -16.01 -6.08 10.46
CA HIS A 561 -16.54 -5.17 9.45
C HIS A 561 -16.67 -5.86 8.09
N VAL A 562 -17.73 -5.52 7.35
CA VAL A 562 -17.82 -5.80 5.91
C VAL A 562 -17.70 -4.48 5.16
N ILE A 563 -16.76 -4.44 4.23
CA ILE A 563 -16.41 -3.24 3.47
C ILE A 563 -16.83 -3.45 2.02
N VAL A 564 -17.57 -2.50 1.47
CA VAL A 564 -18.06 -2.52 0.08
C VAL A 564 -17.59 -1.27 -0.62
N ALA A 565 -16.85 -1.42 -1.72
CA ALA A 565 -16.46 -0.30 -2.57
C ALA A 565 -17.37 -0.23 -3.80
N LEU A 566 -18.07 0.90 -3.95
CA LEU A 566 -18.88 1.22 -5.10
C LEU A 566 -18.17 2.29 -5.94
N VAL A 567 -18.12 2.11 -7.26
CA VAL A 567 -17.53 3.09 -8.18
C VAL A 567 -18.47 3.34 -9.35
N GLN A 568 -18.50 4.59 -9.80
CA GLN A 568 -19.22 5.01 -11.00
C GLN A 568 -18.31 5.91 -11.83
N LYS A 569 -18.55 5.92 -13.15
CA LYS A 569 -17.79 6.76 -14.08
C LYS A 569 -18.71 7.47 -15.07
N ARG A 570 -18.28 8.65 -15.53
CA ARG A 570 -18.91 9.39 -16.63
C ARG A 570 -17.85 10.04 -17.53
N GLY A 571 -18.19 10.26 -18.79
CA GLY A 571 -17.36 11.05 -19.70
C GLY A 571 -17.74 12.52 -19.63
N ILE A 572 -16.74 13.40 -19.55
CA ILE A 572 -16.90 14.85 -19.48
C ILE A 572 -16.10 15.48 -20.61
N LYS A 573 -16.72 16.44 -21.31
CA LYS A 573 -16.05 17.39 -22.17
C LYS A 573 -16.06 18.76 -21.50
N ALA A 574 -14.89 19.36 -21.33
CA ALA A 574 -14.73 20.62 -20.61
C ALA A 574 -13.74 21.56 -21.30
N SER A 575 -13.86 22.84 -20.97
CA SER A 575 -13.02 23.92 -21.45
C SER A 575 -12.65 24.87 -20.31
N ILE A 576 -11.53 25.57 -20.46
CA ILE A 576 -11.16 26.71 -19.61
C ILE A 576 -11.08 27.93 -20.53
N GLU A 577 -11.97 28.89 -20.30
CA GLU A 577 -11.98 30.19 -20.98
C GLU A 577 -11.81 31.28 -19.91
N ASP A 578 -10.83 32.18 -20.09
CA ASP A 578 -10.52 33.26 -19.13
C ASP A 578 -10.33 32.76 -17.67
N ASP A 579 -9.66 31.62 -17.52
CA ASP A 579 -9.44 30.92 -16.23
C ASP A 579 -10.73 30.39 -15.54
N VAL A 580 -11.86 30.38 -16.25
CA VAL A 580 -13.12 29.80 -15.76
C VAL A 580 -13.33 28.42 -16.38
N PHE A 581 -13.44 27.40 -15.52
CA PHE A 581 -13.79 26.05 -15.93
C PHE A 581 -15.26 25.94 -16.32
N ARG A 582 -15.54 25.29 -17.45
CA ARG A 582 -16.90 25.00 -17.93
C ARG A 582 -17.01 23.58 -18.43
N ILE A 583 -18.14 22.95 -18.14
CA ILE A 583 -18.51 21.65 -18.69
C ILE A 583 -19.32 21.90 -19.97
N ASP A 584 -18.76 21.53 -21.11
CA ASP A 584 -19.38 21.75 -22.42
C ASP A 584 -20.47 20.71 -22.70
N SER A 585 -20.21 19.44 -22.37
CA SER A 585 -21.15 18.32 -22.55
C SER A 585 -20.66 17.06 -21.84
N TYR A 586 -21.52 16.04 -21.77
CA TYR A 586 -21.18 14.71 -21.27
C TYR A 586 -21.22 13.67 -22.38
N PHE A 587 -20.47 12.58 -22.20
CA PHE A 587 -20.48 11.44 -23.12
C PHE A 587 -20.38 10.12 -22.36
N VAL A 588 -20.84 9.02 -22.98
CA VAL A 588 -20.74 7.67 -22.40
C VAL A 588 -19.40 7.03 -22.76
N PRO A 589 -18.54 6.67 -21.79
CA PRO A 589 -17.26 6.03 -22.07
C PRO A 589 -17.43 4.64 -22.71
N LYS A 590 -16.77 4.39 -23.86
CA LYS A 590 -16.94 3.15 -24.66
C LYS A 590 -16.13 1.94 -24.15
N SER A 591 -14.94 2.14 -23.57
CA SER A 591 -14.13 1.10 -22.88
C SER A 591 -13.07 1.74 -21.97
N GLU A 592 -12.32 0.94 -21.19
CA GLU A 592 -11.21 1.44 -20.34
C GLU A 592 -9.92 1.74 -21.12
N GLU A 593 -9.72 1.12 -22.29
CA GLU A 593 -8.40 1.05 -22.94
C GLU A 593 -8.31 1.74 -24.32
N ASN A 594 -9.44 2.13 -24.95
CA ASN A 594 -9.44 2.59 -26.36
C ASN A 594 -10.10 3.96 -26.59
N PHE A 595 -9.91 4.93 -25.69
CA PHE A 595 -10.37 6.29 -25.97
C PHE A 595 -9.18 7.16 -26.41
N ASN A 596 -9.20 7.62 -27.67
CA ASN A 596 -8.39 8.75 -28.13
C ASN A 596 -8.88 9.99 -27.36
N GLN A 597 -8.30 10.26 -26.20
CA GLN A 597 -8.61 11.41 -25.39
C GLN A 597 -8.20 12.67 -26.16
N SER A 598 -9.18 13.43 -26.65
CA SER A 598 -8.93 14.81 -27.03
C SER A 598 -8.55 15.61 -25.78
N HIS A 599 -7.81 16.72 -25.91
CA HIS A 599 -7.36 17.54 -24.76
C HIS A 599 -8.51 18.02 -23.85
N ASN A 600 -9.74 18.05 -24.38
CA ASN A 600 -10.92 18.55 -23.69
C ASN A 600 -11.81 17.44 -23.11
N GLU A 601 -11.49 16.16 -23.33
CA GLU A 601 -12.33 15.03 -22.93
C GLU A 601 -11.62 14.12 -21.92
N PHE A 602 -12.31 13.79 -20.83
CA PHE A 602 -11.78 12.90 -19.80
C PHE A 602 -12.85 12.05 -19.13
N ILE A 603 -12.43 10.95 -18.52
CA ILE A 603 -13.27 10.09 -17.69
C ILE A 603 -13.17 10.58 -16.24
N PHE A 604 -14.30 11.00 -15.69
CA PHE A 604 -14.43 11.36 -14.29
C PHE A 604 -15.04 10.20 -13.49
N ARG A 605 -14.54 9.97 -12.28
CA ARG A 605 -15.01 8.89 -11.40
C ARG A 605 -15.52 9.43 -10.07
N GLY A 606 -16.52 8.73 -9.57
CA GLY A 606 -17.12 8.89 -8.25
C GLY A 606 -17.15 7.54 -7.57
N GLY A 607 -17.26 7.52 -6.25
CA GLY A 607 -17.33 6.25 -5.54
C GLY A 607 -17.60 6.40 -4.05
N CYS A 608 -17.97 5.31 -3.42
CA CYS A 608 -18.21 5.25 -1.98
C CYS A 608 -17.61 3.98 -1.39
N THR A 609 -16.89 4.11 -0.29
CA THR A 609 -16.53 2.97 0.58
C THR A 609 -17.54 2.91 1.72
N LEU A 610 -18.34 1.86 1.73
CA LEU A 610 -19.33 1.57 2.76
C LEU A 610 -18.72 0.59 3.77
N ILE A 611 -18.75 0.92 5.05
CA ILE A 611 -18.24 0.08 6.13
C ILE A 611 -19.42 -0.33 7.02
N PHE A 612 -19.80 -1.60 6.95
CA PHE A 612 -20.84 -2.19 7.78
C PHE A 612 -20.21 -2.83 9.01
N ASP A 613 -20.72 -2.51 10.18
CA ASP A 613 -20.36 -3.14 11.44
C ASP A 613 -21.34 -4.28 11.72
N LEU A 614 -20.83 -5.52 11.72
CA LEU A 614 -21.65 -6.72 11.89
C LEU A 614 -22.03 -6.98 13.34
N ASP A 615 -21.35 -6.36 14.29
CA ASP A 615 -21.62 -6.51 15.72
C ASP A 615 -22.77 -5.57 16.14
N THR A 616 -22.82 -4.37 15.55
CA THR A 616 -23.95 -3.43 15.75
C THR A 616 -25.05 -3.52 14.69
N GLU A 617 -24.82 -4.29 13.62
CA GLU A 617 -25.73 -4.47 12.47
C GLU A 617 -26.08 -3.17 11.74
N LYS A 618 -25.14 -2.23 11.71
CA LYS A 618 -25.35 -0.89 11.13
C LYS A 618 -24.32 -0.58 10.05
N LEU A 619 -24.75 0.23 9.07
CA LEU A 619 -23.81 0.95 8.22
C LEU A 619 -23.13 2.00 9.10
N LYS A 620 -21.84 1.82 9.36
CA LYS A 620 -21.07 2.70 10.22
C LYS A 620 -20.60 3.94 9.46
N TYR A 621 -19.95 3.74 8.31
CA TYR A 621 -19.39 4.84 7.51
C TYR A 621 -19.73 4.70 6.03
N ALA A 622 -19.91 5.85 5.38
CA ALA A 622 -20.04 5.99 3.94
C ALA A 622 -19.06 7.07 3.47
N ILE A 623 -17.91 6.63 2.98
CA ILE A 623 -16.80 7.52 2.62
C ILE A 623 -16.90 7.76 1.12
N CYS A 624 -17.50 8.90 0.75
CA CYS A 624 -17.86 9.18 -0.63
C CYS A 624 -16.95 10.20 -1.32
N LYS A 625 -16.85 10.03 -2.64
CA LYS A 625 -16.29 10.95 -3.63
C LYS A 625 -17.39 11.17 -4.65
N ASN A 626 -18.14 12.25 -4.51
CA ASN A 626 -19.36 12.49 -5.27
C ASN A 626 -19.11 12.57 -6.79
N ILE A 627 -19.91 11.85 -7.58
CA ILE A 627 -19.79 11.79 -9.05
C ILE A 627 -20.20 13.10 -9.74
N ASN A 628 -20.84 14.02 -9.01
CA ASN A 628 -21.30 15.33 -9.46
C ASN A 628 -20.50 16.49 -8.83
N ASP A 629 -19.35 16.22 -8.20
CA ASP A 629 -18.50 17.26 -7.62
C ASP A 629 -17.74 18.02 -8.72
N GLU A 630 -18.29 19.17 -9.13
CA GLU A 630 -17.71 20.01 -10.19
C GLU A 630 -16.32 20.55 -9.81
N SER A 631 -16.07 20.85 -8.53
CA SER A 631 -14.74 21.30 -8.09
C SER A 631 -13.68 20.20 -8.24
N ARG A 632 -14.06 18.93 -8.05
CA ARG A 632 -13.18 17.79 -8.37
C ARG A 632 -13.00 17.59 -9.88
N MET A 633 -14.06 17.78 -10.66
CA MET A 633 -13.97 17.71 -12.12
C MET A 633 -13.00 18.77 -12.66
N GLU A 634 -13.11 20.01 -12.18
CA GLU A 634 -12.19 21.10 -12.51
C GLU A 634 -10.74 20.77 -12.10
N ALA A 635 -10.54 20.31 -10.87
CA ALA A 635 -9.21 19.98 -10.37
C ALA A 635 -8.54 18.88 -11.21
N GLN A 636 -9.27 17.82 -11.55
CA GLN A 636 -8.77 16.76 -12.43
C GLN A 636 -8.48 17.28 -13.83
N PHE A 637 -9.36 18.12 -14.40
CA PHE A 637 -9.17 18.70 -15.72
C PHE A 637 -7.90 19.56 -15.78
N ARG A 638 -7.75 20.52 -14.86
CA ARG A 638 -6.56 21.39 -14.77
C ARG A 638 -5.28 20.60 -14.58
N TYR A 639 -5.31 19.55 -13.75
CA TYR A 639 -4.16 18.67 -13.55
C TYR A 639 -3.75 17.98 -14.84
N ARG A 640 -4.72 17.38 -15.55
CA ARG A 640 -4.46 16.66 -16.80
C ARG A 640 -4.07 17.56 -17.97
N SER A 641 -4.56 18.79 -18.03
CA SER A 641 -4.21 19.75 -19.08
C SER A 641 -2.81 20.35 -18.92
N GLY A 642 -2.03 19.91 -17.91
CA GLY A 642 -0.70 20.48 -17.63
C GLY A 642 -0.75 21.92 -17.12
N TYR A 643 -1.94 22.42 -16.74
CA TYR A 643 -2.15 23.81 -16.32
C TYR A 643 -1.29 24.19 -15.11
N PHE A 644 -0.93 23.21 -14.30
CA PHE A 644 -0.07 23.40 -13.12
C PHE A 644 1.43 23.13 -13.38
N ASN A 645 1.83 22.60 -14.55
CA ASN A 645 3.23 22.35 -14.88
C ASN A 645 3.47 22.26 -16.41
N PRO A 646 3.90 23.34 -17.09
CA PRO A 646 4.10 23.37 -18.54
C PRO A 646 5.20 22.42 -19.05
N ASP A 647 6.19 22.10 -18.21
CA ASP A 647 7.32 21.23 -18.57
C ASP A 647 6.98 19.72 -18.46
N ALA A 648 5.84 19.36 -17.86
CA ALA A 648 5.35 17.98 -17.78
C ALA A 648 4.52 17.53 -19.00
N GLY A 649 4.16 18.47 -19.89
CA GLY A 649 3.31 18.21 -21.05
C GLY A 649 4.00 17.44 -22.19
N SER A 650 5.34 17.44 -22.25
CA SER A 650 6.11 16.70 -23.26
C SER A 650 6.37 15.24 -22.87
N THR A 651 6.38 14.93 -21.57
CA THR A 651 6.59 13.58 -21.00
C THR A 651 5.36 12.69 -21.18
N TYR A 652 4.17 13.27 -21.04
CA TYR A 652 2.87 12.58 -21.06
C TYR A 652 2.56 11.77 -22.34
N PHE A 653 3.11 12.15 -23.50
CA PHE A 653 2.88 11.46 -24.78
C PHE A 653 3.87 10.31 -25.04
N ASP A 654 5.13 10.44 -24.62
CA ASP A 654 6.11 9.34 -24.65
C ASP A 654 5.80 8.28 -23.56
N ASP A 655 5.16 8.69 -22.46
CA ASP A 655 4.69 7.84 -21.35
C ASP A 655 3.70 6.76 -21.81
N HIS A 656 2.79 7.07 -22.74
CA HIS A 656 1.78 6.11 -23.17
C HIS A 656 2.37 4.87 -23.90
N MET A 657 3.47 5.04 -24.66
CA MET A 657 4.13 3.93 -25.36
C MET A 657 4.91 3.04 -24.37
N LEU A 658 5.62 3.64 -23.41
CA LEU A 658 6.40 2.91 -22.40
C LEU A 658 5.53 2.27 -21.31
N ILE A 659 4.44 2.92 -20.88
CA ILE A 659 3.43 2.34 -19.98
C ILE A 659 2.80 1.09 -20.62
N ASN A 660 2.55 1.12 -21.92
CA ASN A 660 2.00 -0.04 -22.66
C ASN A 660 3.01 -1.20 -22.80
N LEU A 661 4.31 -0.93 -22.79
CA LEU A 661 5.38 -1.94 -22.93
C LEU A 661 5.87 -2.52 -21.59
N SER A 662 6.05 -1.67 -20.58
CA SER A 662 6.74 -1.99 -19.32
C SER A 662 5.87 -1.83 -18.08
N GLY A 663 4.71 -1.16 -18.19
CA GLY A 663 3.81 -0.86 -17.08
C GLY A 663 4.09 0.48 -16.40
N PRO A 664 3.11 1.03 -15.66
CA PRO A 664 3.21 2.34 -15.01
C PRO A 664 4.36 2.46 -14.00
N PHE A 665 4.63 1.42 -13.22
CA PHE A 665 5.72 1.44 -12.23
C PHE A 665 7.10 1.40 -12.86
N ALA A 666 7.27 0.67 -13.97
CA ALA A 666 8.56 0.66 -14.67
C ALA A 666 9.00 2.08 -15.07
N PHE A 667 8.04 2.95 -15.39
CA PHE A 667 8.26 4.35 -15.69
C PHE A 667 8.47 5.21 -14.43
N MET A 668 7.64 5.05 -13.41
CA MET A 668 7.78 5.82 -12.15
C MET A 668 9.15 5.63 -11.48
N HIS A 669 9.80 4.49 -11.74
CA HIS A 669 11.15 4.18 -11.26
C HIS A 669 12.24 4.26 -12.35
N SER A 670 11.93 4.69 -13.58
CA SER A 670 12.95 4.90 -14.64
C SER A 670 13.44 6.34 -14.65
N HIS A 671 14.62 6.60 -14.05
CA HIS A 671 15.30 7.90 -14.12
C HIS A 671 16.80 7.74 -14.35
#